data_AF-A0A2G8SI44-F1
#
_entry.id   AF-A0A2G8SI44-F1
#
_cell.length_a   1.000
_cell.length_b   1.000
_cell.length_c   1.000
_cell.angle_alpha   90.00
_cell.angle_beta   90.00
_cell.angle_gamma   90.00
#
_symmetry.space_group_name_H-M   'P 1'
#
loop_
_entity.id
_entity.type
_entity.pdbx_description
1 polymer ?
#
loop_
_entity_poly.entity_id
_entity_poly.type
_entity_poly.pdbx_seq_one_letter_code
_entity_poly.pdbx_strand_id
1 'polypeptide(L)'
;MSRATTDVAGSGSDFLPKAHLVAKVLHSNAELTRKENHRELRRDVVNVSLVIEVEKFLELFLPDSTSPSRNPSPKSSNKPLNPFANMKKPTTEKKMYHDYLKVLNEIIQGSDFTFVATPIKVDNAANPMIAVDCGMYPLEHMPKKDKTKGKDPEEKMNFRRVRWSGIDLPAECKLEDDPFENGVDTRRSSSHKRRDVSGQALSYIELTCHHQHRTFVFMLIFIGLNCRLLRVDRSGLFVTKRFDITKTDFLVEFLRRYVKLSPEARGFDTTAERIDPSGSVLAGMMKERLAEVERTLDNGEKPEDRVEEHVVKLWRDALDEQWPWWKLCIPDKVTKKDRRFLVGKPSFQAPGIRGRGTSCYIAVELFERDDEQELDTKFVHIKDCWRVLDNGADGPAKDIRQEGLTLQKLNDAHVGHVPTLVAHGDIMEQSTQAPAAWVKVNDKHKCRLKTHRHYRLVVKEIGKPLSEFENSGQLVRVLYDCLRAHRDAMGIGIIHRDISGGNILLYKNEKGRWRGLLTDWELSKDTSIYSSPRQVGRVGTAQFSAARVLDNPSKMITATDEIECFFHVLIYYAVRFLHHNIPDNLVGLFVENYFYVASGMTLAGELNAPFFKRQAMTYGSIMLESYGVVDRLRFMWVDDDCDPQSVAQGASTVSRALAPTPPDYRHPLNDLVNILLSWFHAVYAVDFLDRPAAIFRASSESGACPPRHRGGKPAVAADSDSEPERKLRYFSPSSPCTDPNRPSPEQEKKLRALAAKLNGHKHVVRLFRDICHEYFPSDKTEDKRPEKGYAPCSLETPQLSEISGFSDFGLESEDPEGGGAAQSDGPEPTPNADSDGKSDRGHGTLPVVLMPAQDNDGYYDGPRSPPPCPSRPKRVREDDVAPSDLGTSEKRNRN
;
A
#
# COMPACT_ATOMS: atom_id res chain seq x y z
N MET A 1 -42.65 -0.68 22.85
CA MET A 1 -43.06 -0.54 21.43
C MET A 1 -42.65 0.86 21.00
N SER A 2 -42.03 1.12 19.84
CA SER A 2 -41.33 0.23 18.91
C SER A 2 -40.00 0.93 18.51
N ARG A 3 -38.99 0.15 18.09
CA ARG A 3 -37.69 0.66 17.64
C ARG A 3 -37.25 -0.17 16.44
N ALA A 4 -37.00 0.48 15.30
CA ALA A 4 -36.31 -0.07 14.15
C ALA A 4 -35.09 0.84 13.91
N THR A 5 -33.83 0.41 13.90
CA THR A 5 -33.14 -0.65 13.13
C THR A 5 -32.96 -0.31 11.65
N THR A 6 -31.89 0.43 11.38
CA THR A 6 -31.23 0.49 10.07
C THR A 6 -29.72 0.32 10.28
N ASP A 7 -29.21 -0.88 10.01
CA ASP A 7 -27.77 -1.13 9.97
C ASP A 7 -27.14 -0.50 8.72
N VAL A 8 -26.04 0.22 8.89
CA VAL A 8 -25.17 0.66 7.79
C VAL A 8 -23.77 0.13 8.05
N ALA A 9 -23.38 -0.89 7.31
CA ALA A 9 -22.04 -1.48 7.40
C ALA A 9 -21.03 -0.60 6.66
N GLY A 10 -20.06 -0.04 7.39
CA GLY A 10 -19.02 0.81 6.80
C GLY A 10 -18.11 0.06 5.82
N SER A 11 -18.12 0.46 4.56
CA SER A 11 -17.25 -0.06 3.49
C SER A 11 -15.83 0.49 3.61
N GLY A 12 -14.88 -0.37 3.97
CA GLY A 12 -13.44 -0.07 3.88
C GLY A 12 -12.90 -0.39 2.50
N SER A 13 -12.35 0.60 1.81
CA SER A 13 -11.67 0.42 0.51
C SER A 13 -10.23 -0.07 0.73
N ASP A 14 -10.04 -1.40 0.78
CA ASP A 14 -8.74 -2.07 0.96
C ASP A 14 -7.84 -1.93 -0.30
N PHE A 15 -7.05 -0.86 -0.37
CA PHE A 15 -6.00 -0.67 -1.38
C PHE A 15 -4.69 -1.38 -0.98
N LEU A 16 -4.67 -2.71 -1.08
CA LEU A 16 -3.48 -3.52 -0.80
C LEU A 16 -2.47 -3.47 -1.97
N PRO A 17 -1.17 -3.16 -1.72
CA PRO A 17 -0.14 -3.20 -2.75
C PRO A 17 0.09 -4.61 -3.30
N LYS A 18 -0.15 -4.81 -4.61
CA LYS A 18 0.09 -6.08 -5.30
C LYS A 18 1.58 -6.32 -5.56
N ALA A 19 1.89 -7.52 -6.05
CA ALA A 19 3.22 -8.10 -6.03
C ALA A 19 3.70 -8.49 -7.43
N HIS A 20 4.92 -8.07 -7.76
CA HIS A 20 5.36 -7.91 -9.14
C HIS A 20 6.66 -8.68 -9.39
N LEU A 21 6.92 -9.03 -10.64
CA LEU A 21 8.09 -9.78 -11.13
C LEU A 21 9.37 -8.90 -11.22
N VAL A 22 9.55 -8.01 -10.25
CA VAL A 22 10.45 -6.84 -10.30
C VAL A 22 10.96 -6.48 -8.91
N ALA A 23 12.23 -6.09 -8.82
CA ALA A 23 12.73 -5.33 -7.67
C ALA A 23 12.05 -3.95 -7.64
N LYS A 24 11.18 -3.71 -6.66
CA LYS A 24 10.38 -2.48 -6.65
C LYS A 24 11.26 -1.25 -6.47
N VAL A 25 11.31 -0.42 -7.51
CA VAL A 25 11.13 1.03 -7.29
C VAL A 25 9.78 1.20 -6.59
N LEU A 26 9.83 1.65 -5.34
CA LEU A 26 8.64 1.82 -4.50
C LEU A 26 7.65 2.75 -5.22
N HIS A 27 6.37 2.37 -5.26
CA HIS A 27 5.37 3.20 -5.93
C HIS A 27 5.08 4.51 -5.16
N SER A 28 5.47 4.58 -3.88
CA SER A 28 5.83 5.80 -3.16
C SER A 28 7.34 5.81 -2.91
N ASN A 29 8.10 6.77 -3.47
CA ASN A 29 9.54 6.87 -3.19
C ASN A 29 9.83 7.20 -1.71
N ALA A 30 8.83 7.69 -0.97
CA ALA A 30 8.83 7.69 0.49
C ALA A 30 8.70 6.26 1.05
N GLU A 31 9.68 5.83 1.85
CA GLU A 31 9.45 4.85 2.91
C GLU A 31 8.30 5.36 3.81
N LEU A 32 7.34 4.49 4.14
CA LEU A 32 6.28 4.85 5.09
C LEU A 32 6.92 5.22 6.43
N THR A 33 6.63 6.42 6.96
CA THR A 33 7.11 6.75 8.31
C THR A 33 6.54 5.74 9.29
N ARG A 34 7.24 5.52 10.42
CA ARG A 34 6.81 4.56 11.44
C ARG A 34 5.34 4.75 11.86
N LYS A 35 4.84 5.99 11.91
CA LYS A 35 3.44 6.33 12.24
C LYS A 35 2.43 5.95 11.14
N GLU A 36 2.87 5.91 9.88
CA GLU A 36 2.06 5.50 8.72
C GLU A 36 2.06 3.99 8.56
N ASN A 37 3.21 3.30 8.68
CA ASN A 37 3.19 1.84 8.67
C ASN A 37 2.37 1.28 9.85
N HIS A 38 2.55 1.82 11.07
CA HIS A 38 1.67 1.53 12.19
C HIS A 38 0.18 1.81 11.89
N ARG A 39 -0.17 2.77 11.02
CA ARG A 39 -1.56 3.08 10.62
C ARG A 39 -2.12 2.05 9.67
N GLU A 40 -1.38 1.65 8.65
CA GLU A 40 -1.86 0.70 7.65
C GLU A 40 -1.91 -0.72 8.20
N LEU A 41 -0.91 -1.16 8.97
CA LEU A 41 -0.96 -2.43 9.73
C LEU A 41 -2.19 -2.54 10.64
N ARG A 42 -2.63 -1.42 11.25
CA ARG A 42 -3.87 -1.38 12.04
C ARG A 42 -5.13 -1.48 11.20
N ARG A 43 -5.15 -0.92 9.98
CA ARG A 43 -6.28 -1.05 9.04
C ARG A 43 -6.44 -2.50 8.61
N ASP A 44 -5.32 -3.16 8.35
CA ASP A 44 -5.22 -4.57 7.92
C ASP A 44 -5.91 -5.55 8.89
N VAL A 45 -5.99 -5.23 10.20
CA VAL A 45 -6.61 -6.08 11.23
C VAL A 45 -8.01 -5.66 11.68
N VAL A 46 -8.59 -4.58 11.14
CA VAL A 46 -9.97 -4.16 11.48
C VAL A 46 -10.98 -5.19 10.93
N ASN A 47 -11.99 -5.55 11.73
CA ASN A 47 -13.03 -6.54 11.39
C ASN A 47 -12.53 -7.98 11.11
N VAL A 48 -11.23 -8.25 11.28
CA VAL A 48 -10.59 -9.57 11.08
C VAL A 48 -9.74 -10.00 12.27
N SER A 49 -9.90 -9.30 13.40
CA SER A 49 -9.36 -9.66 14.71
C SER A 49 -10.45 -10.25 15.61
N LEU A 50 -10.08 -11.13 16.53
CA LEU A 50 -10.97 -11.65 17.57
C LEU A 50 -10.28 -11.65 18.94
N VAL A 51 -11.05 -11.31 19.97
CA VAL A 51 -10.63 -11.42 21.38
C VAL A 51 -11.41 -12.54 22.04
N ILE A 52 -10.72 -13.60 22.48
CA ILE A 52 -11.32 -14.84 23.01
C ILE A 52 -10.81 -15.21 24.40
N GLU A 53 -11.48 -16.14 25.08
CA GLU A 53 -10.98 -16.68 26.35
C GLU A 53 -9.65 -17.44 26.17
N VAL A 54 -8.85 -17.48 27.24
CA VAL A 54 -7.47 -18.03 27.19
C VAL A 54 -7.49 -19.54 26.97
N GLU A 55 -8.41 -20.21 27.66
CA GLU A 55 -8.71 -21.63 27.53
C GLU A 55 -9.08 -21.97 26.07
N LYS A 56 -9.91 -21.13 25.44
CA LYS A 56 -10.35 -21.36 24.06
C LYS A 56 -9.23 -21.12 23.05
N PHE A 57 -8.32 -20.19 23.32
CA PHE A 57 -7.11 -20.00 22.51
C PHE A 57 -6.18 -21.23 22.60
N LEU A 58 -6.00 -21.78 23.80
CA LEU A 58 -5.23 -23.02 24.02
C LEU A 58 -5.90 -24.22 23.32
N GLU A 59 -7.22 -24.44 23.50
CA GLU A 59 -7.95 -25.51 22.79
C GLU A 59 -7.82 -25.46 21.27
N LEU A 60 -7.80 -24.25 20.68
CA LEU A 60 -7.80 -24.06 19.23
C LEU A 60 -6.41 -24.22 18.59
N PHE A 61 -5.36 -23.76 19.28
CA PHE A 61 -4.04 -23.58 18.67
C PHE A 61 -2.92 -24.34 19.38
N LEU A 62 -3.15 -24.82 20.61
CA LEU A 62 -2.25 -25.67 21.40
C LEU A 62 -3.07 -26.77 22.13
N PRO A 63 -3.82 -27.62 21.40
CA PRO A 63 -4.62 -28.67 22.03
C PRO A 63 -3.74 -29.66 22.81
N ASP A 64 -4.30 -30.25 23.86
CA ASP A 64 -3.62 -31.30 24.61
C ASP A 64 -3.39 -32.55 23.74
N SER A 65 -2.20 -33.12 23.79
CA SER A 65 -1.89 -34.39 23.13
C SER A 65 -2.65 -35.58 23.74
N THR A 66 -3.24 -35.41 24.93
CA THR A 66 -4.16 -36.37 25.55
C THR A 66 -5.59 -36.23 25.00
N SER A 67 -5.75 -36.64 23.75
CA SER A 67 -7.07 -36.89 23.12
C SER A 67 -7.91 -37.91 23.92
N PRO A 68 -9.25 -37.93 23.78
CA PRO A 68 -10.13 -38.39 24.87
C PRO A 68 -10.12 -39.91 25.12
N SER A 69 -9.37 -40.32 26.15
CA SER A 69 -9.60 -41.59 26.83
C SER A 69 -11.04 -41.62 27.35
N ARG A 70 -11.79 -42.69 27.01
CA ARG A 70 -13.22 -42.79 27.27
C ARG A 70 -13.59 -43.13 28.72
N ASN A 71 -12.60 -43.25 29.61
CA ASN A 71 -12.75 -43.58 31.02
C ASN A 71 -12.19 -42.46 31.91
N PRO A 72 -13.01 -41.85 32.80
CA PRO A 72 -12.54 -40.83 33.74
C PRO A 72 -11.80 -41.47 34.93
N SER A 73 -10.52 -41.82 34.74
CA SER A 73 -9.63 -42.11 35.85
C SER A 73 -9.47 -40.87 36.75
N PRO A 74 -9.32 -41.01 38.08
CA PRO A 74 -9.15 -39.87 38.99
C PRO A 74 -8.03 -38.94 38.54
N LYS A 75 -8.31 -37.64 38.41
CA LYS A 75 -7.32 -36.65 38.00
C LYS A 75 -6.24 -36.52 39.08
N SER A 76 -5.04 -37.04 38.80
CA SER A 76 -3.86 -36.78 39.62
C SER A 76 -3.58 -35.28 39.62
N SER A 77 -3.90 -34.61 40.72
CA SER A 77 -4.06 -33.16 40.78
C SER A 77 -2.76 -32.41 41.06
N ASN A 78 -1.64 -32.87 40.51
CA ASN A 78 -0.39 -32.10 40.46
C ASN A 78 -0.52 -30.97 39.44
N LYS A 79 -1.36 -29.98 39.78
CA LYS A 79 -1.33 -28.66 39.14
C LYS A 79 0.11 -28.13 39.27
N PRO A 80 0.76 -27.72 38.18
CA PRO A 80 2.12 -27.21 38.27
C PRO A 80 2.13 -25.93 39.10
N LEU A 81 3.06 -25.84 40.06
CA LEU A 81 3.25 -24.62 40.85
C LEU A 81 3.54 -23.45 39.90
N ASN A 82 2.73 -22.38 39.97
CA ASN A 82 2.89 -21.20 39.14
C ASN A 82 4.14 -20.39 39.58
N PRO A 83 5.21 -20.31 38.77
CA PRO A 83 6.43 -19.62 39.17
C PRO A 83 6.26 -18.10 39.30
N PHE A 84 5.22 -17.52 38.68
CA PHE A 84 4.90 -16.09 38.77
C PHE A 84 4.13 -15.70 40.05
N ALA A 85 3.66 -16.65 40.87
CA ALA A 85 2.73 -16.37 41.97
C ALA A 85 3.22 -15.34 42.99
N ASN A 86 4.55 -15.26 43.21
CA ASN A 86 5.18 -14.32 44.14
C ASN A 86 5.78 -13.08 43.46
N MET A 87 5.49 -12.83 42.18
CA MET A 87 6.07 -11.73 41.41
C MET A 87 5.45 -10.37 41.78
N LYS A 88 6.29 -9.39 42.15
CA LYS A 88 5.87 -8.03 42.50
C LYS A 88 5.50 -7.23 41.24
N LYS A 89 4.59 -6.24 41.35
CA LYS A 89 4.26 -5.35 40.21
C LYS A 89 5.54 -4.65 39.74
N PRO A 90 5.91 -4.75 38.45
CA PRO A 90 7.11 -4.08 37.92
C PRO A 90 6.95 -2.56 37.98
N THR A 91 8.04 -1.85 38.26
CA THR A 91 8.06 -0.37 38.34
C THR A 91 8.55 0.29 37.05
N THR A 92 9.25 -0.43 36.18
CA THR A 92 9.72 0.03 34.87
C THR A 92 9.64 -1.10 33.83
N GLU A 93 9.49 -0.77 32.54
CA GLU A 93 9.54 -1.77 31.45
C GLU A 93 10.89 -2.50 31.44
N LYS A 94 11.99 -1.80 31.78
CA LYS A 94 13.33 -2.41 31.97
C LYS A 94 13.33 -3.57 32.99
N LYS A 95 12.60 -3.43 34.11
CA LYS A 95 12.55 -4.47 35.15
C LYS A 95 11.66 -5.64 34.76
N MET A 96 10.65 -5.45 33.90
CA MET A 96 9.86 -6.55 33.34
C MET A 96 10.76 -7.54 32.62
N TYR A 97 11.56 -7.08 31.67
CA TYR A 97 12.48 -7.97 30.95
C TYR A 97 13.77 -8.32 31.72
N HIS A 98 13.94 -7.88 32.96
CA HIS A 98 14.89 -8.49 33.89
C HIS A 98 14.26 -9.72 34.55
N ASP A 99 13.17 -9.50 35.28
CA ASP A 99 12.59 -10.51 36.17
C ASP A 99 11.85 -11.61 35.39
N TYR A 100 11.20 -11.26 34.29
CA TYR A 100 10.32 -12.19 33.57
C TYR A 100 11.16 -13.21 32.80
N LEU A 101 12.31 -12.81 32.24
CA LEU A 101 13.20 -13.72 31.51
C LEU A 101 13.74 -14.84 32.40
N LYS A 102 14.02 -14.58 33.68
CA LYS A 102 14.45 -15.63 34.62
C LYS A 102 13.36 -16.70 34.76
N VAL A 103 12.14 -16.26 35.07
CA VAL A 103 10.99 -17.14 35.30
C VAL A 103 10.54 -17.86 34.02
N LEU A 104 10.61 -17.18 32.87
CA LEU A 104 10.33 -17.79 31.55
C LEU A 104 11.33 -18.90 31.22
N ASN A 105 12.64 -18.68 31.43
CA ASN A 105 13.65 -19.72 31.21
C ASN A 105 13.54 -20.88 32.22
N GLU A 106 13.09 -20.62 33.47
CA GLU A 106 12.77 -21.69 34.45
C GLU A 106 11.59 -22.57 33.99
N ILE A 107 10.59 -22.00 33.29
CA ILE A 107 9.43 -22.74 32.77
C ILE A 107 9.79 -23.65 31.59
N ILE A 108 10.72 -23.22 30.73
CA ILE A 108 11.18 -23.96 29.54
C ILE A 108 12.51 -24.71 29.75
N GLN A 109 12.96 -24.82 31.00
CA GLN A 109 14.23 -25.46 31.34
C GLN A 109 14.29 -26.91 30.84
N GLY A 110 15.36 -27.25 30.12
CA GLY A 110 15.53 -28.57 29.49
C GLY A 110 14.94 -28.69 28.08
N SER A 111 14.54 -27.58 27.46
CA SER A 111 14.26 -27.49 26.02
C SER A 111 15.38 -26.75 25.27
N ASP A 112 15.43 -26.90 23.94
CA ASP A 112 16.44 -26.29 23.06
C ASP A 112 16.25 -24.78 22.82
N PHE A 113 15.49 -24.11 23.70
CA PHE A 113 15.08 -22.71 23.58
C PHE A 113 15.53 -21.87 24.77
N THR A 114 15.75 -20.58 24.53
CA THR A 114 16.00 -19.60 25.59
C THR A 114 15.32 -18.26 25.30
N PHE A 115 14.81 -17.62 26.35
CA PHE A 115 14.30 -16.26 26.32
C PHE A 115 15.40 -15.25 26.63
N VAL A 116 15.57 -14.23 25.77
CA VAL A 116 16.57 -13.15 25.94
C VAL A 116 15.98 -11.75 25.74
N ALA A 117 16.58 -10.75 26.38
CA ALA A 117 16.25 -9.33 26.22
C ALA A 117 16.89 -8.79 24.94
N THR A 118 16.07 -8.21 24.06
CA THR A 118 16.49 -7.61 22.78
C THR A 118 16.12 -6.12 22.57
N PRO A 119 16.11 -5.26 23.61
CA PRO A 119 15.67 -3.85 23.46
C PRO A 119 16.66 -2.97 22.66
N ILE A 120 17.81 -3.49 22.21
CA ILE A 120 18.77 -2.72 21.42
C ILE A 120 18.29 -2.63 19.96
N LYS A 121 17.84 -1.43 19.59
CA LYS A 121 17.55 -1.03 18.21
C LYS A 121 18.81 -1.06 17.35
N VAL A 122 18.65 -1.40 16.07
CA VAL A 122 19.71 -1.32 15.07
C VAL A 122 19.96 0.15 14.71
N ASP A 123 21.21 0.52 14.46
CA ASP A 123 21.65 1.90 14.17
C ASP A 123 21.82 2.18 12.66
N ASN A 124 21.61 1.18 11.80
CA ASN A 124 21.89 1.25 10.36
C ASN A 124 20.68 1.76 9.56
N ALA A 125 20.95 2.56 8.54
CA ALA A 125 19.98 3.36 7.78
C ALA A 125 19.14 2.58 6.73
N ALA A 126 18.76 1.34 7.00
CA ALA A 126 18.11 0.44 6.02
C ALA A 126 16.84 -0.28 6.52
N ASN A 127 16.30 0.13 7.68
CA ASN A 127 15.00 -0.29 8.21
C ASN A 127 14.63 0.63 9.40
N PRO A 128 13.34 0.80 9.76
CA PRO A 128 12.98 1.68 10.87
C PRO A 128 13.51 1.12 12.21
N MET A 129 13.95 2.01 13.11
CA MET A 129 14.59 1.68 14.39
C MET A 129 13.65 0.97 15.39
N ILE A 130 13.37 -0.30 15.13
CA ILE A 130 12.40 -1.16 15.80
C ILE A 130 13.11 -2.39 16.33
N ALA A 131 12.86 -2.71 17.60
CA ALA A 131 13.29 -3.93 18.26
C ALA A 131 12.23 -4.32 19.29
N VAL A 132 11.95 -5.62 19.40
CA VAL A 132 11.02 -6.16 20.40
C VAL A 132 11.75 -6.38 21.73
N ASP A 133 11.10 -6.04 22.84
CA ASP A 133 11.69 -6.06 24.18
C ASP A 133 12.36 -7.41 24.53
N CYS A 134 11.67 -8.51 24.20
CA CYS A 134 12.10 -9.89 24.44
C CYS A 134 11.84 -10.79 23.23
N GLY A 135 12.55 -11.91 23.17
CA GLY A 135 12.22 -13.01 22.26
C GLY A 135 12.70 -14.36 22.79
N MET A 136 11.97 -15.41 22.44
CA MET A 136 12.46 -16.79 22.53
C MET A 136 13.21 -17.15 21.24
N TYR A 137 14.35 -17.80 21.37
CA TYR A 137 15.22 -18.24 20.27
C TYR A 137 15.66 -19.69 20.50
N PRO A 138 15.84 -20.50 19.45
CA PRO A 138 16.65 -21.71 19.53
C PRO A 138 18.06 -21.37 20.03
N LEU A 139 18.67 -22.26 20.82
CA LEU A 139 19.99 -22.03 21.43
C LEU A 139 21.08 -21.71 20.38
N GLU A 140 21.03 -22.38 19.23
CA GLU A 140 21.89 -22.18 18.06
C GLU A 140 21.71 -20.80 17.37
N HIS A 141 20.48 -20.27 17.31
CA HIS A 141 20.17 -19.00 16.62
C HIS A 141 20.21 -17.78 17.53
N MET A 142 20.35 -17.98 18.84
CA MET A 142 20.43 -16.94 19.87
C MET A 142 21.37 -15.77 19.44
N PRO A 143 20.91 -14.50 19.51
CA PRO A 143 21.75 -13.36 19.14
C PRO A 143 23.05 -13.29 19.97
N LYS A 144 24.15 -12.86 19.36
CA LYS A 144 25.41 -12.63 20.10
C LYS A 144 25.24 -11.47 21.09
N LYS A 145 25.97 -11.51 22.21
CA LYS A 145 26.02 -10.39 23.17
C LYS A 145 26.68 -9.18 22.51
N ASP A 146 26.08 -7.99 22.61
CA ASP A 146 26.74 -6.77 22.19
C ASP A 146 27.87 -6.44 23.19
N LYS A 147 29.02 -5.99 22.68
CA LYS A 147 30.19 -5.56 23.47
C LYS A 147 30.46 -4.05 23.35
N THR A 148 29.83 -3.36 22.39
CA THR A 148 30.16 -1.96 22.04
C THR A 148 29.19 -0.95 22.63
N LYS A 149 27.93 -1.32 22.87
CA LYS A 149 26.95 -0.46 23.54
C LYS A 149 26.70 -0.87 24.99
N GLY A 150 27.35 -0.14 25.90
CA GLY A 150 26.90 0.06 27.28
C GLY A 150 26.83 -1.18 28.18
N LYS A 151 27.90 -1.41 28.96
CA LYS A 151 27.65 -1.84 30.35
C LYS A 151 26.91 -0.69 31.03
N ASP A 152 25.72 -0.94 31.55
CA ASP A 152 25.16 -0.04 32.57
C ASP A 152 26.08 -0.19 33.80
N PRO A 153 26.64 0.88 34.40
CA PRO A 153 27.65 0.74 35.45
C PRO A 153 27.17 -0.03 36.69
N GLU A 154 25.86 0.02 36.96
CA GLU A 154 25.25 -0.59 38.16
C GLU A 154 24.63 -1.99 37.90
N GLU A 155 24.14 -2.27 36.69
CA GLU A 155 23.46 -3.55 36.37
C GLU A 155 24.16 -4.35 35.25
N LYS A 156 24.55 -5.59 35.56
CA LYS A 156 25.23 -6.55 34.65
C LYS A 156 24.30 -7.15 33.57
N MET A 157 23.35 -6.38 33.03
CA MET A 157 22.37 -6.89 32.06
C MET A 157 23.00 -7.25 30.71
N ASN A 158 22.67 -8.44 30.21
CA ASN A 158 23.21 -8.99 28.96
C ASN A 158 22.29 -8.66 27.79
N PHE A 159 22.12 -7.37 27.50
CA PHE A 159 21.32 -6.92 26.35
C PHE A 159 21.93 -7.39 25.03
N ARG A 160 21.05 -7.61 24.05
CA ARG A 160 21.40 -8.09 22.71
C ARG A 160 20.63 -7.29 21.66
N ARG A 161 21.12 -7.31 20.42
CA ARG A 161 20.34 -6.82 19.27
C ARG A 161 19.34 -7.89 18.86
N VAL A 162 18.15 -7.47 18.43
CA VAL A 162 17.14 -8.39 17.89
C VAL A 162 17.68 -9.09 16.62
N ARG A 163 17.39 -10.39 16.45
CA ARG A 163 17.70 -11.14 15.23
C ARG A 163 16.39 -11.68 14.63
N TRP A 164 15.74 -10.86 13.79
CA TRP A 164 14.47 -11.21 13.15
C TRP A 164 14.51 -12.53 12.38
N SER A 165 15.68 -12.94 11.88
CA SER A 165 15.92 -14.21 11.18
C SER A 165 16.08 -15.46 12.06
N GLY A 166 15.91 -15.35 13.39
CA GLY A 166 16.01 -16.48 14.32
C GLY A 166 15.09 -16.42 15.54
N ILE A 167 14.19 -15.44 15.63
CA ILE A 167 13.24 -15.29 16.73
C ILE A 167 12.04 -16.24 16.53
N ASP A 168 11.85 -17.20 17.43
CA ASP A 168 10.76 -18.18 17.31
C ASP A 168 9.43 -17.58 17.79
N LEU A 169 9.47 -16.98 18.99
CA LEU A 169 8.33 -16.36 19.69
C LEU A 169 8.70 -14.95 20.21
N PRO A 170 8.23 -13.86 19.55
CA PRO A 170 8.40 -12.49 20.03
C PRO A 170 7.59 -12.18 21.31
N ALA A 171 8.11 -11.29 22.16
CA ALA A 171 7.45 -10.88 23.40
C ALA A 171 7.67 -9.38 23.74
N GLU A 172 6.61 -8.58 23.79
CA GLU A 172 6.67 -7.15 24.15
C GLU A 172 6.32 -6.93 25.63
N CYS A 173 6.95 -5.96 26.29
CA CYS A 173 6.71 -5.62 27.70
C CYS A 173 6.19 -4.18 27.84
N LYS A 174 4.96 -3.97 28.31
CA LYS A 174 4.40 -2.64 28.58
C LYS A 174 3.97 -2.54 30.04
N LEU A 175 4.14 -1.38 30.67
CA LEU A 175 3.71 -1.21 32.08
C LEU A 175 2.18 -1.27 32.22
N GLU A 176 1.47 -0.45 31.44
CA GLU A 176 0.02 -0.24 31.60
C GLU A 176 -0.76 -0.14 30.26
N ASP A 177 -0.06 0.10 29.14
CA ASP A 177 -0.68 0.31 27.83
C ASP A 177 -1.06 -1.01 27.15
N ASP A 178 -2.31 -1.44 27.36
CA ASP A 178 -2.90 -2.58 26.67
C ASP A 178 -3.25 -2.22 25.20
N PRO A 179 -2.65 -2.86 24.17
CA PRO A 179 -2.95 -2.59 22.77
C PRO A 179 -4.34 -3.05 22.31
N PHE A 180 -5.03 -3.91 23.07
CA PHE A 180 -6.34 -4.45 22.72
C PHE A 180 -7.37 -4.17 23.84
N GLU A 181 -8.65 -4.38 23.52
CA GLU A 181 -9.76 -4.27 24.47
C GLU A 181 -10.31 -5.67 24.77
N ASN A 182 -10.95 -5.87 25.92
CA ASN A 182 -11.52 -7.17 26.30
C ASN A 182 -12.95 -7.41 25.76
N GLY A 183 -13.48 -6.47 24.97
CA GLY A 183 -14.77 -6.58 24.30
C GLY A 183 -14.71 -7.39 23.00
N VAL A 184 -15.87 -7.84 22.54
CA VAL A 184 -16.00 -8.68 21.33
C VAL A 184 -16.05 -7.86 20.02
N ASP A 185 -16.45 -6.58 20.09
CA ASP A 185 -16.63 -5.73 18.91
C ASP A 185 -15.35 -4.95 18.56
N THR A 186 -14.77 -5.22 17.39
CA THR A 186 -13.50 -4.62 16.91
C THR A 186 -13.65 -3.19 16.36
N ARG A 187 -14.48 -2.35 16.98
CA ARG A 187 -14.56 -0.93 16.63
C ARG A 187 -13.22 -0.24 16.92
N ARG A 188 -12.88 0.76 16.11
CA ARG A 188 -11.66 1.56 16.28
C ARG A 188 -11.62 2.15 17.69
N SER A 189 -10.71 1.67 18.54
CA SER A 189 -10.47 2.30 19.85
C SER A 189 -10.22 3.80 19.70
N SER A 190 -10.81 4.61 20.57
CA SER A 190 -10.68 6.07 20.55
C SER A 190 -9.29 6.55 20.98
N SER A 191 -8.60 5.80 21.85
CA SER A 191 -7.30 6.20 22.41
C SER A 191 -6.17 6.15 21.38
N HIS A 192 -5.51 7.29 21.16
CA HIS A 192 -4.31 7.39 20.32
C HIS A 192 -3.16 6.52 20.85
N LYS A 193 -2.99 6.45 22.18
CA LYS A 193 -1.91 5.68 22.81
C LYS A 193 -2.09 4.17 22.59
N ARG A 194 -3.31 3.65 22.74
CA ARG A 194 -3.64 2.23 22.42
C ARG A 194 -3.38 1.92 20.96
N ARG A 195 -3.77 2.81 20.04
CA ARG A 195 -3.48 2.65 18.61
C ARG A 195 -1.97 2.49 18.40
N ASP A 196 -1.12 3.36 18.94
CA ASP A 196 0.31 3.32 18.61
C ASP A 196 1.05 2.08 19.17
N VAL A 197 0.66 1.56 20.35
CA VAL A 197 1.17 0.28 20.87
C VAL A 197 0.66 -0.91 20.03
N SER A 198 -0.61 -0.88 19.57
CA SER A 198 -1.13 -1.90 18.65
C SER A 198 -0.34 -1.94 17.34
N GLY A 199 -0.09 -0.79 16.71
CA GLY A 199 0.72 -0.71 15.49
C GLY A 199 2.17 -1.19 15.67
N GLN A 200 2.75 -0.94 16.86
CA GLN A 200 4.08 -1.44 17.22
C GLN A 200 4.12 -2.97 17.27
N ALA A 201 3.18 -3.62 17.97
CA ALA A 201 3.10 -5.07 18.06
C ALA A 201 2.96 -5.74 16.68
N LEU A 202 2.13 -5.17 15.78
CA LEU A 202 1.95 -5.69 14.43
C LEU A 202 3.20 -5.54 13.55
N SER A 203 3.98 -4.47 13.72
CA SER A 203 5.24 -4.27 12.97
C SER A 203 6.34 -5.29 13.32
N TYR A 204 6.35 -5.83 14.54
CA TYR A 204 7.23 -6.96 14.87
C TYR A 204 6.84 -8.24 14.14
N ILE A 205 5.53 -8.48 13.97
CA ILE A 205 5.00 -9.64 13.25
C ILE A 205 5.30 -9.51 11.75
N GLU A 206 5.16 -8.31 11.18
CA GLU A 206 5.60 -7.98 9.83
C GLU A 206 7.09 -8.28 9.64
N LEU A 207 7.97 -7.69 10.46
CA LEU A 207 9.43 -7.92 10.38
C LEU A 207 9.80 -9.40 10.55
N THR A 208 9.10 -10.14 11.41
CA THR A 208 9.29 -11.60 11.56
C THR A 208 8.92 -12.34 10.28
N CYS A 209 7.80 -11.99 9.64
CA CYS A 209 7.36 -12.58 8.36
C CYS A 209 8.17 -12.11 7.15
N HIS A 210 8.92 -11.02 7.26
CA HIS A 210 9.86 -10.59 6.21
C HIS A 210 11.18 -11.36 6.28
N HIS A 211 11.70 -11.63 7.48
CA HIS A 211 12.99 -12.32 7.68
C HIS A 211 12.88 -13.85 7.89
N GLN A 212 11.68 -14.42 7.86
CA GLN A 212 11.43 -15.87 7.99
C GLN A 212 10.23 -16.30 7.16
N HIS A 213 10.30 -17.47 6.52
CA HIS A 213 9.12 -18.10 5.93
C HIS A 213 8.21 -18.65 7.03
N ARG A 214 7.16 -17.89 7.39
CA ARG A 214 6.17 -18.23 8.41
C ARG A 214 4.78 -18.41 7.80
N THR A 215 4.10 -19.48 8.20
CA THR A 215 2.68 -19.72 7.91
C THR A 215 1.78 -18.98 8.90
N PHE A 216 2.27 -18.81 10.13
CA PHE A 216 1.68 -17.97 11.17
C PHE A 216 2.74 -17.59 12.23
N VAL A 217 2.44 -16.58 13.04
CA VAL A 217 3.29 -16.10 14.13
C VAL A 217 2.48 -16.05 15.42
N PHE A 218 2.99 -16.67 16.48
CA PHE A 218 2.56 -16.43 17.84
C PHE A 218 3.34 -15.26 18.44
N MET A 219 2.73 -14.51 19.38
CA MET A 219 3.41 -13.43 20.11
C MET A 219 2.87 -13.32 21.55
N LEU A 220 3.73 -12.93 22.49
CA LEU A 220 3.34 -12.56 23.85
C LEU A 220 3.29 -11.03 24.01
N ILE A 221 2.33 -10.52 24.77
CA ILE A 221 2.34 -9.12 25.23
C ILE A 221 2.12 -9.10 26.74
N PHE A 222 3.10 -8.59 27.49
CA PHE A 222 3.03 -8.37 28.93
C PHE A 222 2.55 -6.95 29.24
N ILE A 223 1.63 -6.82 30.18
CA ILE A 223 0.96 -5.55 30.55
C ILE A 223 0.99 -5.46 32.09
N GLY A 224 2.15 -5.07 32.62
CA GLY A 224 2.52 -5.32 34.02
C GLY A 224 2.37 -6.82 34.34
N LEU A 225 1.76 -7.14 35.49
CA LEU A 225 1.45 -8.51 35.93
C LEU A 225 0.36 -9.23 35.10
N ASN A 226 0.08 -8.77 33.89
CA ASN A 226 -0.90 -9.40 33.00
C ASN A 226 -0.22 -9.84 31.70
N CYS A 227 -0.84 -10.77 30.99
CA CYS A 227 -0.41 -11.18 29.66
C CYS A 227 -1.60 -11.26 28.68
N ARG A 228 -1.29 -11.19 27.38
CA ARG A 228 -2.11 -11.65 26.27
C ARG A 228 -1.28 -12.57 25.38
N LEU A 229 -1.91 -13.65 24.90
CA LEU A 229 -1.37 -14.48 23.82
C LEU A 229 -1.96 -13.99 22.49
N LEU A 230 -1.14 -13.90 21.45
CA LEU A 230 -1.53 -13.54 20.09
C LEU A 230 -1.20 -14.68 19.13
N ARG A 231 -2.03 -14.87 18.09
CA ARG A 231 -1.72 -15.66 16.90
C ARG A 231 -2.18 -14.89 15.65
N VAL A 232 -1.28 -14.62 14.72
CA VAL A 232 -1.58 -14.04 13.40
C VAL A 232 -1.28 -15.06 12.33
N ASP A 233 -2.23 -15.31 11.43
CA ASP A 233 -1.95 -15.89 10.12
C ASP A 233 -2.39 -14.93 9.01
N ARG A 234 -2.05 -15.23 7.74
CA ARG A 234 -2.33 -14.35 6.60
C ARG A 234 -3.82 -14.04 6.39
N SER A 235 -4.75 -14.70 7.09
CA SER A 235 -6.18 -14.37 7.06
C SER A 235 -6.68 -13.55 8.25
N GLY A 236 -6.06 -13.60 9.44
CA GLY A 236 -6.64 -12.95 10.63
C GLY A 236 -5.84 -13.06 11.92
N LEU A 237 -6.25 -12.28 12.92
CA LEU A 237 -5.59 -12.11 14.23
C LEU A 237 -6.46 -12.65 15.37
N PHE A 238 -5.93 -13.56 16.17
CA PHE A 238 -6.52 -13.99 17.43
C PHE A 238 -5.72 -13.42 18.60
N VAL A 239 -6.44 -12.89 19.59
CA VAL A 239 -5.89 -12.34 20.84
C VAL A 239 -6.64 -12.98 22.00
N THR A 240 -5.97 -13.33 23.09
CA THR A 240 -6.68 -13.67 24.33
C THR A 240 -7.21 -12.42 25.01
N LYS A 241 -8.26 -12.56 25.83
CA LYS A 241 -8.51 -11.61 26.92
C LYS A 241 -7.27 -11.48 27.81
N ARG A 242 -7.12 -10.32 28.44
CA ARG A 242 -6.03 -10.05 29.36
C ARG A 242 -6.19 -10.88 30.64
N PHE A 243 -5.19 -11.70 30.98
CA PHE A 243 -5.18 -12.53 32.19
C PHE A 243 -4.01 -12.19 33.12
N ASP A 244 -4.17 -12.46 34.41
CA ASP A 244 -3.17 -12.18 35.46
C ASP A 244 -2.20 -13.35 35.60
N ILE A 245 -0.90 -13.13 35.33
CA ILE A 245 0.10 -14.21 35.32
C ILE A 245 0.41 -14.74 36.73
N THR A 246 0.17 -13.94 37.78
CA THR A 246 0.41 -14.35 39.18
C THR A 246 -0.70 -15.26 39.70
N LYS A 247 -1.91 -15.16 39.13
CA LYS A 247 -3.12 -15.90 39.57
C LYS A 247 -3.51 -17.06 38.66
N THR A 248 -2.93 -17.18 37.46
CA THR A 248 -3.36 -18.16 36.46
C THR A 248 -2.19 -18.90 35.83
N ASP A 249 -2.37 -20.18 35.56
CA ASP A 249 -1.32 -21.07 35.05
C ASP A 249 -1.16 -20.97 33.51
N PHE A 250 -2.00 -20.17 32.83
CA PHE A 250 -2.15 -20.20 31.37
C PHE A 250 -0.87 -19.92 30.59
N LEU A 251 -0.02 -19.01 31.06
CA LEU A 251 1.26 -18.73 30.41
C LEU A 251 2.25 -19.89 30.59
N VAL A 252 2.25 -20.51 31.78
CA VAL A 252 3.08 -21.68 32.07
C VAL A 252 2.65 -22.86 31.17
N GLU A 253 1.35 -23.04 31.02
CA GLU A 253 0.74 -24.09 30.20
C GLU A 253 0.97 -23.85 28.70
N PHE A 254 0.77 -22.62 28.22
CA PHE A 254 1.11 -22.20 26.86
C PHE A 254 2.56 -22.57 26.52
N LEU A 255 3.53 -22.14 27.33
CA LEU A 255 4.95 -22.36 27.06
C LEU A 255 5.34 -23.84 27.06
N ARG A 256 4.82 -24.63 28.01
CA ARG A 256 5.09 -26.08 28.07
C ARG A 256 4.47 -26.89 26.93
N ARG A 257 3.41 -26.39 26.29
CA ARG A 257 2.90 -26.93 25.02
C ARG A 257 3.76 -26.44 23.86
N TYR A 258 4.05 -25.14 23.81
CA TYR A 258 4.77 -24.47 22.73
C TYR A 258 6.14 -25.09 22.41
N VAL A 259 6.96 -25.37 23.43
CA VAL A 259 8.28 -26.01 23.23
C VAL A 259 8.22 -27.48 22.78
N LYS A 260 7.04 -28.11 22.83
CA LYS A 260 6.79 -29.48 22.34
C LYS A 260 6.13 -29.54 20.97
N LEU A 261 5.77 -28.39 20.39
CA LEU A 261 5.22 -28.31 19.04
C LEU A 261 6.30 -28.64 18.01
N SER A 262 5.90 -29.14 16.83
CA SER A 262 6.79 -29.19 15.66
C SER A 262 7.03 -27.77 15.11
N PRO A 263 8.02 -27.56 14.23
CA PRO A 263 8.23 -26.26 13.58
C PRO A 263 6.98 -25.77 12.83
N GLU A 264 6.26 -26.65 12.13
CA GLU A 264 5.00 -26.34 11.44
C GLU A 264 3.93 -25.85 12.42
N ALA A 265 3.83 -26.50 13.59
CA ALA A 265 2.90 -26.13 14.63
C ALA A 265 3.31 -24.85 15.40
N ARG A 266 4.59 -24.44 15.37
CA ARG A 266 5.04 -23.08 15.74
C ARG A 266 4.88 -22.06 14.61
N GLY A 267 4.43 -22.49 13.44
CA GLY A 267 4.10 -21.62 12.29
C GLY A 267 5.27 -21.37 11.34
N PHE A 268 6.30 -22.21 11.33
CA PHE A 268 7.32 -22.22 10.28
C PHE A 268 6.81 -22.90 9.00
N ASP A 269 7.34 -22.49 7.85
CA ASP A 269 7.26 -23.25 6.61
C ASP A 269 8.49 -24.18 6.51
N THR A 270 8.30 -25.48 6.73
CA THR A 270 9.38 -26.47 6.63
C THR A 270 9.74 -26.88 5.20
N THR A 271 9.14 -26.24 4.18
CA THR A 271 9.63 -26.30 2.79
C THR A 271 10.67 -25.21 2.47
N ALA A 272 11.03 -24.38 3.44
CA ALA A 272 12.11 -23.39 3.35
C ALA A 272 13.23 -23.72 4.36
N GLU A 273 14.34 -24.30 3.89
CA GLU A 273 15.49 -24.64 4.72
C GLU A 273 16.46 -23.46 4.81
N ARG A 274 16.93 -23.11 6.02
CA ARG A 274 17.78 -21.94 6.26
C ARG A 274 19.24 -22.23 5.90
N ILE A 275 19.79 -21.46 4.98
CA ILE A 275 21.22 -21.48 4.62
C ILE A 275 21.97 -20.46 5.50
N ASP A 276 23.13 -20.84 6.03
CA ASP A 276 24.00 -19.90 6.75
C ASP A 276 25.08 -19.31 5.80
N PRO A 277 25.08 -17.99 5.54
CA PRO A 277 25.94 -17.38 4.52
C PRO A 277 27.44 -17.55 4.74
N SER A 278 27.87 -17.81 5.98
CA SER A 278 29.28 -17.89 6.36
C SER A 278 29.82 -19.33 6.50
N GLY A 279 28.97 -20.36 6.46
CA GLY A 279 29.37 -21.73 6.80
C GLY A 279 28.71 -22.88 6.02
N SER A 280 27.76 -22.60 5.12
CA SER A 280 27.13 -23.64 4.29
C SER A 280 27.85 -23.85 2.96
N VAL A 281 27.97 -25.10 2.50
CA VAL A 281 28.44 -25.45 1.15
C VAL A 281 27.61 -24.73 0.08
N LEU A 282 26.28 -24.72 0.23
CA LEU A 282 25.36 -24.03 -0.67
C LEU A 282 25.63 -22.51 -0.74
N ALA A 283 26.02 -21.89 0.38
CA ALA A 283 26.42 -20.48 0.39
C ALA A 283 27.74 -20.24 -0.36
N GLY A 284 28.66 -21.21 -0.36
CA GLY A 284 29.84 -21.21 -1.22
C GLY A 284 29.46 -21.22 -2.69
N MET A 285 28.62 -22.18 -3.11
CA MET A 285 28.15 -22.31 -4.50
C MET A 285 27.41 -21.05 -4.99
N MET A 286 26.59 -20.42 -4.15
CA MET A 286 25.89 -19.16 -4.48
C MET A 286 26.88 -18.01 -4.76
N LYS A 287 27.94 -17.89 -3.95
CA LYS A 287 28.99 -16.88 -4.10
C LYS A 287 29.90 -17.17 -5.30
N GLU A 288 30.21 -18.44 -5.56
CA GLU A 288 30.95 -18.87 -6.75
C GLU A 288 30.18 -18.55 -8.03
N ARG A 289 28.87 -18.83 -8.08
CA ARG A 289 28.00 -18.44 -9.19
C ARG A 289 27.99 -16.92 -9.43
N LEU A 290 28.06 -16.09 -8.39
CA LEU A 290 28.21 -14.64 -8.53
C LEU A 290 29.57 -14.28 -9.16
N ALA A 291 30.66 -14.78 -8.59
CA ALA A 291 32.02 -14.51 -9.06
C ALA A 291 32.31 -15.10 -10.46
N GLU A 292 31.54 -16.07 -10.92
CA GLU A 292 31.53 -16.53 -12.31
C GLU A 292 30.88 -15.51 -13.24
N VAL A 293 29.62 -15.12 -12.97
CA VAL A 293 28.88 -14.25 -13.89
C VAL A 293 29.44 -12.82 -13.96
N GLU A 294 30.04 -12.33 -12.88
CA GLU A 294 30.81 -11.08 -12.88
C GLU A 294 31.99 -11.17 -13.87
N ARG A 295 32.78 -12.25 -13.86
CA ARG A 295 33.87 -12.45 -14.85
C ARG A 295 33.35 -12.53 -16.30
N THR A 296 32.16 -13.11 -16.53
CA THR A 296 31.59 -13.18 -17.89
C THR A 296 31.12 -11.82 -18.41
N LEU A 297 30.72 -10.89 -17.53
CA LEU A 297 30.39 -9.52 -17.92
C LEU A 297 31.62 -8.74 -18.40
N ASP A 298 32.74 -8.88 -17.69
CA ASP A 298 34.00 -8.19 -18.00
C ASP A 298 34.68 -8.73 -19.27
N ASN A 299 34.67 -10.05 -19.46
CA ASN A 299 35.43 -10.72 -20.53
C ASN A 299 34.73 -10.72 -21.91
N GLY A 300 33.50 -10.19 -22.03
CA GLY A 300 32.84 -9.98 -23.32
C GLY A 300 32.49 -11.24 -24.11
N GLU A 301 32.11 -12.32 -23.40
CA GLU A 301 31.81 -13.62 -24.01
C GLU A 301 30.54 -13.66 -24.88
N LYS A 302 30.25 -14.82 -25.47
CA LYS A 302 29.22 -15.01 -26.49
C LYS A 302 27.82 -14.53 -26.03
N PRO A 303 26.98 -13.95 -26.91
CA PRO A 303 25.68 -13.40 -26.54
C PRO A 303 24.65 -14.42 -25.99
N GLU A 304 24.91 -15.71 -26.16
CA GLU A 304 23.95 -16.80 -25.91
C GLU A 304 23.94 -17.26 -24.44
N ASP A 305 25.09 -17.17 -23.76
CA ASP A 305 25.28 -17.55 -22.35
C ASP A 305 25.41 -16.35 -21.41
N ARG A 306 25.50 -15.12 -21.95
CA ARG A 306 25.73 -13.89 -21.19
C ARG A 306 24.55 -13.58 -20.25
N VAL A 307 24.82 -13.62 -18.95
CA VAL A 307 23.89 -13.10 -17.93
C VAL A 307 23.80 -11.57 -18.03
N GLU A 308 22.59 -11.04 -17.93
CA GLU A 308 22.33 -9.61 -18.04
C GLU A 308 22.78 -8.84 -16.79
N GLU A 309 23.29 -7.62 -16.99
CA GLU A 309 23.87 -6.79 -15.92
C GLU A 309 22.91 -6.56 -14.73
N HIS A 310 21.62 -6.34 -15.01
CA HIS A 310 20.61 -6.18 -13.96
C HIS A 310 20.34 -7.49 -13.20
N VAL A 311 20.49 -8.65 -13.84
CA VAL A 311 20.36 -9.96 -13.19
C VAL A 311 21.57 -10.20 -12.28
N VAL A 312 22.79 -9.88 -12.73
CA VAL A 312 24.00 -9.94 -11.87
C VAL A 312 23.89 -8.97 -10.69
N LYS A 313 23.41 -7.74 -10.91
CA LYS A 313 23.12 -6.79 -9.82
C LYS A 313 22.10 -7.36 -8.84
N LEU A 314 20.98 -7.89 -9.31
CA LEU A 314 19.96 -8.49 -8.46
C LEU A 314 20.50 -9.68 -7.65
N TRP A 315 21.40 -10.51 -8.23
CA TRP A 315 22.03 -11.60 -7.50
C TRP A 315 23.01 -11.09 -6.43
N ARG A 316 23.83 -10.08 -6.76
CA ARG A 316 24.72 -9.41 -5.80
C ARG A 316 23.94 -8.79 -4.63
N ASP A 317 22.86 -8.07 -4.93
CA ASP A 317 21.96 -7.46 -3.94
C ASP A 317 21.21 -8.53 -3.11
N ALA A 318 20.99 -9.73 -3.68
CA ALA A 318 20.44 -10.89 -2.97
C ALA A 318 21.45 -11.53 -2.00
N LEU A 319 22.75 -11.56 -2.32
CA LEU A 319 23.80 -12.13 -1.46
C LEU A 319 24.27 -11.20 -0.32
N ASP A 320 23.35 -10.44 0.26
CA ASP A 320 23.56 -9.70 1.51
C ASP A 320 23.73 -10.69 2.68
N GLU A 321 24.93 -10.81 3.23
CA GLU A 321 25.23 -11.70 4.38
C GLU A 321 24.56 -11.27 5.70
N GLN A 322 24.03 -10.04 5.78
CA GLN A 322 23.22 -9.61 6.94
C GLN A 322 21.80 -10.21 6.89
N TRP A 323 21.39 -10.73 5.73
CA TRP A 323 20.09 -11.34 5.49
C TRP A 323 20.16 -12.88 5.53
N PRO A 324 19.11 -13.60 6.01
CA PRO A 324 19.07 -15.06 5.94
C PRO A 324 18.84 -15.56 4.50
N TRP A 325 19.65 -16.51 4.04
CA TRP A 325 19.49 -17.17 2.74
C TRP A 325 18.71 -18.49 2.94
N TRP A 326 18.10 -19.00 1.87
CA TRP A 326 17.17 -20.14 1.95
C TRP A 326 17.27 -21.08 0.76
N LYS A 327 17.08 -22.38 1.01
CA LYS A 327 16.80 -23.41 0.00
C LYS A 327 15.28 -23.66 0.02
N LEU A 328 14.59 -23.19 -1.00
CA LEU A 328 13.14 -23.33 -1.15
C LEU A 328 12.80 -24.59 -1.93
N CYS A 329 11.97 -25.45 -1.35
CA CYS A 329 11.33 -26.56 -2.05
C CYS A 329 10.02 -26.09 -2.70
N ILE A 330 9.78 -26.53 -3.94
CA ILE A 330 8.61 -26.20 -4.75
C ILE A 330 8.04 -27.49 -5.35
N PRO A 331 6.83 -27.94 -4.94
CA PRO A 331 6.20 -29.14 -5.49
C PRO A 331 5.62 -28.81 -6.87
N ASP A 332 6.33 -29.18 -7.94
CA ASP A 332 5.97 -28.78 -9.29
C ASP A 332 4.80 -29.59 -9.85
N LYS A 333 3.69 -28.91 -10.11
CA LYS A 333 2.49 -29.49 -10.72
C LYS A 333 2.67 -29.87 -12.19
N VAL A 334 3.71 -29.39 -12.89
CA VAL A 334 3.99 -29.81 -14.27
C VAL A 334 4.69 -31.17 -14.25
N THR A 335 5.90 -31.25 -13.69
CA THR A 335 6.74 -32.47 -13.68
C THR A 335 6.35 -33.53 -12.65
N LYS A 336 5.49 -33.19 -11.68
CA LYS A 336 5.13 -34.02 -10.50
C LYS A 336 6.32 -34.36 -9.59
N LYS A 337 7.34 -33.50 -9.58
CA LYS A 337 8.53 -33.62 -8.73
C LYS A 337 8.72 -32.38 -7.89
N ASP A 338 9.31 -32.55 -6.72
CA ASP A 338 9.77 -31.45 -5.90
C ASP A 338 11.08 -30.89 -6.48
N ARG A 339 11.16 -29.58 -6.66
CA ARG A 339 12.31 -28.86 -7.20
C ARG A 339 12.86 -27.89 -6.17
N ARG A 340 14.19 -27.72 -6.13
CA ARG A 340 14.90 -27.00 -5.07
C ARG A 340 15.59 -25.77 -5.65
N PHE A 341 15.43 -24.62 -5.00
CA PHE A 341 15.99 -23.37 -5.48
C PHE A 341 16.70 -22.62 -4.35
N LEU A 342 17.88 -22.05 -4.63
CA LEU A 342 18.62 -21.24 -3.69
C LEU A 342 18.25 -19.76 -3.86
N VAL A 343 17.92 -19.08 -2.76
CA VAL A 343 17.58 -17.65 -2.73
C VAL A 343 18.31 -16.93 -1.59
N GLY A 344 18.68 -15.68 -1.85
CA GLY A 344 19.17 -14.76 -0.82
C GLY A 344 18.06 -13.83 -0.33
N LYS A 345 18.40 -12.55 -0.19
CA LYS A 345 17.49 -11.44 0.08
C LYS A 345 16.46 -11.27 -1.04
N PRO A 346 15.16 -11.14 -0.73
CA PRO A 346 14.12 -10.92 -1.73
C PRO A 346 14.36 -9.60 -2.49
N SER A 347 14.09 -9.61 -3.80
CA SER A 347 14.08 -8.41 -4.64
C SER A 347 12.88 -7.50 -4.33
N PHE A 348 11.79 -8.07 -3.82
CA PHE A 348 10.63 -7.33 -3.33
C PHE A 348 9.90 -8.13 -2.23
N GLN A 349 9.37 -7.43 -1.21
CA GLN A 349 8.42 -7.97 -0.24
C GLN A 349 7.21 -7.05 -0.10
N ALA A 350 6.01 -7.62 -0.04
CA ALA A 350 4.80 -6.86 0.25
C ALA A 350 4.79 -6.37 1.71
N PRO A 351 4.43 -5.09 1.95
CA PRO A 351 4.11 -4.63 3.30
C PRO A 351 2.79 -5.25 3.77
N GLY A 352 2.57 -5.25 5.07
CA GLY A 352 1.36 -5.78 5.69
C GLY A 352 1.47 -7.23 6.14
N ILE A 353 0.64 -7.58 7.12
CA ILE A 353 0.62 -8.91 7.74
C ILE A 353 -0.46 -9.81 7.15
N ARG A 354 -1.52 -9.26 6.56
CA ARG A 354 -2.65 -10.02 6.00
C ARG A 354 -2.51 -10.19 4.47
N GLY A 355 -3.35 -11.05 3.90
CA GLY A 355 -3.54 -11.17 2.47
C GLY A 355 -2.44 -12.00 1.80
N ARG A 356 -1.94 -11.51 0.67
CA ARG A 356 -1.01 -12.26 -0.18
C ARG A 356 0.39 -12.41 0.42
N GLY A 357 0.84 -11.44 1.21
CA GLY A 357 2.13 -11.51 1.91
C GLY A 357 3.36 -11.76 1.02
N THR A 358 3.27 -11.41 -0.26
CA THR A 358 4.16 -11.94 -1.30
C THR A 358 5.61 -11.50 -1.12
N SER A 359 6.54 -12.44 -1.29
CA SER A 359 7.96 -12.16 -1.49
C SER A 359 8.39 -12.64 -2.88
N CYS A 360 9.26 -11.85 -3.52
CA CYS A 360 9.80 -12.11 -4.84
C CYS A 360 11.33 -12.24 -4.76
N TYR A 361 11.90 -13.21 -5.46
CA TYR A 361 13.31 -13.55 -5.38
C TYR A 361 13.89 -13.77 -6.78
N ILE A 362 15.14 -13.34 -6.98
CA ILE A 362 16.03 -13.99 -7.93
C ILE A 362 16.54 -15.29 -7.31
N ALA A 363 16.62 -16.35 -8.10
CA ALA A 363 16.98 -17.68 -7.63
C ALA A 363 17.81 -18.45 -8.67
N VAL A 364 18.46 -19.51 -8.20
CA VAL A 364 19.12 -20.53 -9.04
C VAL A 364 18.57 -21.90 -8.65
N GLU A 365 18.33 -22.79 -9.62
CA GLU A 365 17.92 -24.18 -9.32
C GLU A 365 19.10 -25.00 -8.83
N LEU A 366 18.86 -25.84 -7.81
CA LEU A 366 19.78 -26.84 -7.29
C LEU A 366 19.36 -28.21 -7.82
N PHE A 367 20.20 -28.83 -8.62
CA PHE A 367 20.09 -30.24 -8.99
C PHE A 367 20.89 -31.09 -7.99
N GLU A 368 20.30 -32.20 -7.60
CA GLU A 368 20.92 -33.24 -6.76
C GLU A 368 20.90 -34.53 -7.59
N ARG A 369 22.07 -35.10 -7.88
CA ARG A 369 22.24 -36.33 -8.68
C ARG A 369 23.38 -37.15 -8.10
N ASP A 370 23.12 -38.41 -7.78
CA ASP A 370 24.15 -39.40 -7.42
C ASP A 370 25.18 -38.87 -6.39
N ASP A 371 24.67 -38.26 -5.31
CA ASP A 371 25.36 -37.56 -4.21
C ASP A 371 26.12 -36.26 -4.57
N GLU A 372 26.14 -35.84 -5.84
CA GLU A 372 26.64 -34.53 -6.28
C GLU A 372 25.55 -33.43 -6.27
N GLN A 373 26.00 -32.18 -6.10
CA GLN A 373 25.16 -30.97 -6.08
C GLN A 373 25.62 -30.01 -7.19
N GLU A 374 24.71 -29.64 -8.10
CA GLU A 374 24.97 -28.79 -9.26
C GLU A 374 23.97 -27.61 -9.27
N LEU A 375 24.43 -26.41 -9.63
CA LEU A 375 23.57 -25.24 -9.84
C LEU A 375 23.29 -25.03 -11.33
N ASP A 376 22.05 -24.67 -11.69
CA ASP A 376 21.76 -24.20 -13.06
C ASP A 376 22.55 -22.92 -13.37
N THR A 377 23.08 -22.84 -14.58
CA THR A 377 23.61 -21.60 -15.16
C THR A 377 22.53 -20.50 -15.25
N LYS A 378 21.26 -20.85 -15.35
CA LYS A 378 20.15 -19.91 -15.55
C LYS A 378 19.53 -19.46 -14.23
N PHE A 379 19.56 -18.15 -14.03
CA PHE A 379 18.74 -17.51 -13.01
C PHE A 379 17.25 -17.55 -13.39
N VAL A 380 16.40 -17.70 -12.38
CA VAL A 380 14.94 -17.68 -12.51
C VAL A 380 14.33 -16.73 -11.48
N HIS A 381 13.08 -16.30 -11.71
CA HIS A 381 12.33 -15.51 -10.73
C HIS A 381 11.33 -16.39 -9.96
N ILE A 382 11.34 -16.31 -8.63
CA ILE A 382 10.38 -16.97 -7.74
C ILE A 382 9.42 -15.95 -7.14
N LYS A 383 8.12 -16.24 -7.22
CA LYS A 383 7.03 -15.53 -6.54
C LYS A 383 6.43 -16.46 -5.47
N ASP A 384 6.68 -16.15 -4.21
CA ASP A 384 6.19 -16.86 -3.00
C ASP A 384 5.01 -16.06 -2.42
N CYS A 385 3.79 -16.61 -2.41
CA CYS A 385 2.59 -15.86 -2.05
C CYS A 385 1.43 -16.69 -1.48
N TRP A 386 0.45 -16.01 -0.90
CA TRP A 386 -0.74 -16.63 -0.31
C TRP A 386 -1.98 -16.36 -1.17
N ARG A 387 -2.42 -17.35 -1.94
CA ARG A 387 -3.59 -17.24 -2.82
C ARG A 387 -4.88 -17.57 -2.09
N VAL A 388 -5.98 -16.87 -2.41
CA VAL A 388 -7.31 -17.14 -1.82
C VAL A 388 -7.92 -18.42 -2.42
N LEU A 389 -8.49 -19.26 -1.56
CA LEU A 389 -9.30 -20.44 -1.90
C LEU A 389 -10.79 -20.19 -1.68
N ASP A 390 -11.13 -19.46 -0.62
CA ASP A 390 -12.50 -19.26 -0.16
C ASP A 390 -12.67 -17.82 0.34
N ASN A 391 -13.77 -17.17 -0.03
CA ASN A 391 -14.11 -15.83 0.44
C ASN A 391 -14.70 -15.84 1.87
N GLY A 392 -14.86 -17.02 2.49
CA GLY A 392 -15.49 -17.22 3.78
C GLY A 392 -17.00 -17.04 3.66
N ALA A 393 -17.48 -15.87 4.09
CA ALA A 393 -18.86 -15.41 3.97
C ALA A 393 -19.51 -15.72 2.61
N ASP A 394 -18.77 -15.55 1.52
CA ASP A 394 -19.33 -15.55 0.16
C ASP A 394 -18.90 -16.79 -0.64
N GLY A 395 -18.44 -17.82 0.08
CA GLY A 395 -18.19 -19.17 -0.43
C GLY A 395 -16.90 -19.34 -1.23
N PRO A 396 -16.70 -20.54 -1.82
CA PRO A 396 -15.48 -20.91 -2.51
C PRO A 396 -15.17 -19.94 -3.64
N ALA A 397 -13.92 -19.52 -3.74
CA ALA A 397 -13.46 -18.53 -4.68
C ALA A 397 -13.27 -19.12 -6.10
N LYS A 398 -14.34 -19.73 -6.65
CA LYS A 398 -14.35 -20.56 -7.88
C LYS A 398 -13.52 -19.95 -9.02
N ASP A 399 -13.64 -18.64 -9.22
CA ASP A 399 -12.92 -17.79 -10.17
C ASP A 399 -11.40 -17.56 -9.86
N ILE A 400 -10.74 -18.34 -9.00
CA ILE A 400 -9.29 -18.26 -8.73
C ILE A 400 -8.59 -19.54 -9.18
N ARG A 401 -8.07 -19.50 -10.41
CA ARG A 401 -7.12 -20.47 -10.95
C ARG A 401 -5.74 -20.22 -10.31
N GLN A 402 -4.89 -21.24 -10.24
CA GLN A 402 -3.47 -21.03 -9.92
C GLN A 402 -2.79 -20.32 -11.10
N GLU A 403 -1.98 -19.30 -10.84
CA GLU A 403 -1.34 -18.48 -11.89
C GLU A 403 -0.53 -19.33 -12.89
N GLY A 404 0.20 -20.34 -12.40
CA GLY A 404 0.96 -21.26 -13.25
C GLY A 404 0.07 -22.11 -14.17
N LEU A 405 -1.17 -22.45 -13.78
CA LEU A 405 -2.12 -23.10 -14.69
C LEU A 405 -2.68 -22.12 -15.75
N THR A 406 -2.57 -20.81 -15.56
CA THR A 406 -2.83 -19.82 -16.61
C THR A 406 -1.61 -19.67 -17.52
N LEU A 407 -0.42 -19.49 -16.95
CA LEU A 407 0.84 -19.41 -17.71
C LEU A 407 1.08 -20.65 -18.57
N GLN A 408 0.84 -21.86 -18.04
CA GLN A 408 0.87 -23.09 -18.83
C GLN A 408 -0.05 -23.01 -20.06
N LYS A 409 -1.33 -22.66 -19.88
CA LYS A 409 -2.28 -22.51 -21.01
C LYS A 409 -1.84 -21.44 -22.03
N LEU A 410 -1.14 -20.39 -21.58
CA LEU A 410 -0.58 -19.36 -22.47
C LEU A 410 0.67 -19.86 -23.23
N ASN A 411 1.58 -20.57 -22.55
CA ASN A 411 2.82 -21.11 -23.12
C ASN A 411 2.54 -22.27 -24.10
N ASP A 412 1.62 -23.18 -23.74
CA ASP A 412 1.13 -24.29 -24.58
C ASP A 412 0.48 -23.76 -25.87
N ALA A 413 -0.19 -22.61 -25.80
CA ALA A 413 -0.79 -21.92 -26.95
C ALA A 413 0.20 -20.97 -27.67
N HIS A 414 1.48 -20.97 -27.28
CA HIS A 414 2.55 -20.12 -27.82
C HIS A 414 2.23 -18.62 -27.83
N VAL A 415 1.49 -18.14 -26.81
CA VAL A 415 1.29 -16.71 -26.59
C VAL A 415 2.62 -16.07 -26.23
N GLY A 416 3.15 -15.22 -27.12
CA GLY A 416 4.36 -14.47 -26.86
C GLY A 416 4.14 -13.30 -25.89
N HIS A 417 5.22 -12.76 -25.35
CA HIS A 417 5.21 -11.60 -24.45
C HIS A 417 4.51 -11.83 -23.09
N VAL A 418 4.55 -13.07 -22.59
CA VAL A 418 4.19 -13.47 -21.22
C VAL A 418 5.32 -14.35 -20.63
N PRO A 419 5.43 -14.49 -19.30
CA PRO A 419 6.43 -15.36 -18.68
C PRO A 419 6.36 -16.82 -19.15
N THR A 420 7.52 -17.44 -19.29
CA THR A 420 7.69 -18.90 -19.45
C THR A 420 7.60 -19.54 -18.07
N LEU A 421 6.61 -20.40 -17.86
CA LEU A 421 6.48 -21.21 -16.66
C LEU A 421 7.68 -22.16 -16.52
N VAL A 422 8.33 -22.16 -15.36
CA VAL A 422 9.41 -23.12 -15.03
C VAL A 422 8.89 -24.20 -14.10
N ALA A 423 8.25 -23.82 -12.99
CA ALA A 423 7.66 -24.73 -12.00
C ALA A 423 6.58 -24.00 -11.19
N HIS A 424 5.56 -24.70 -10.69
CA HIS A 424 4.63 -24.08 -9.73
C HIS A 424 3.86 -25.07 -8.85
N GLY A 425 3.49 -24.65 -7.63
CA GLY A 425 2.85 -25.53 -6.65
C GLY A 425 2.02 -24.79 -5.61
N ASP A 426 0.95 -25.45 -5.14
CA ASP A 426 0.43 -25.16 -3.79
C ASP A 426 1.38 -25.85 -2.81
N ILE A 427 1.83 -25.16 -1.76
CA ILE A 427 2.56 -25.84 -0.68
C ILE A 427 1.54 -26.65 0.11
N MET A 428 1.79 -27.95 0.25
CA MET A 428 0.84 -28.88 0.85
C MET A 428 0.62 -28.56 2.34
N GLU A 429 -0.61 -28.80 2.80
CA GLU A 429 -1.11 -28.56 4.18
C GLU A 429 -1.08 -27.09 4.66
N GLN A 430 -0.30 -26.21 4.06
CA GLN A 430 -0.12 -24.81 4.46
C GLN A 430 -1.28 -23.91 3.99
N SER A 431 -2.38 -23.94 4.75
CA SER A 431 -3.55 -23.07 4.57
C SER A 431 -3.88 -22.32 5.87
N THR A 432 -4.40 -21.09 5.77
CA THR A 432 -4.72 -20.26 6.94
C THR A 432 -5.81 -20.90 7.80
N GLN A 433 -5.59 -20.97 9.11
CA GLN A 433 -6.48 -21.66 10.06
C GLN A 433 -7.52 -20.70 10.66
N ALA A 434 -7.26 -19.38 10.63
CA ALA A 434 -8.10 -18.35 11.21
C ALA A 434 -9.60 -18.43 10.82
N PRO A 435 -10.01 -18.70 9.55
CA PRO A 435 -11.43 -18.85 9.19
C PRO A 435 -12.11 -20.01 9.92
N ALA A 436 -11.45 -21.18 10.00
CA ALA A 436 -11.97 -22.35 10.69
C ALA A 436 -11.98 -22.17 12.22
N ALA A 437 -11.04 -21.40 12.76
CA ALA A 437 -11.01 -21.03 14.17
C ALA A 437 -12.14 -20.02 14.53
N TRP A 438 -12.44 -19.06 13.65
CA TRP A 438 -13.53 -18.09 13.84
C TRP A 438 -14.88 -18.79 14.03
N VAL A 439 -15.22 -19.73 13.15
CA VAL A 439 -16.50 -20.48 13.21
C VAL A 439 -16.65 -21.27 14.52
N LYS A 440 -15.55 -21.67 15.16
CA LYS A 440 -15.55 -22.37 16.46
C LYS A 440 -15.74 -21.46 17.69
N VAL A 441 -15.74 -20.14 17.53
CA VAL A 441 -15.84 -19.17 18.64
C VAL A 441 -16.83 -18.03 18.41
N ASN A 442 -17.28 -17.82 17.17
CA ASN A 442 -18.19 -16.77 16.78
C ASN A 442 -19.23 -17.33 15.79
N ASP A 443 -20.17 -18.08 16.35
CA ASP A 443 -21.33 -18.67 15.69
C ASP A 443 -22.36 -17.62 15.24
N LYS A 444 -22.45 -16.51 15.97
CA LYS A 444 -23.44 -15.42 15.77
C LYS A 444 -23.15 -14.50 14.60
N HIS A 445 -21.93 -14.47 14.06
CA HIS A 445 -21.54 -13.51 13.02
C HIS A 445 -20.84 -14.19 11.82
N LYS A 446 -21.41 -13.94 10.63
CA LYS A 446 -20.91 -14.43 9.32
C LYS A 446 -19.40 -14.19 9.20
N CYS A 447 -18.62 -15.26 9.08
CA CYS A 447 -17.15 -15.19 9.05
C CYS A 447 -16.67 -14.40 7.83
N ARG A 448 -15.99 -13.27 8.05
CA ARG A 448 -15.43 -12.40 6.98
C ARG A 448 -13.98 -12.77 6.60
N LEU A 449 -13.44 -13.83 7.19
CA LEU A 449 -12.06 -14.27 6.98
C LEU A 449 -11.97 -15.12 5.70
N LYS A 450 -10.96 -14.85 4.87
CA LYS A 450 -10.74 -15.55 3.59
C LYS A 450 -9.74 -16.67 3.79
N THR A 451 -10.07 -17.90 3.40
CA THR A 451 -9.09 -19.00 3.44
C THR A 451 -8.03 -18.77 2.38
N HIS A 452 -6.78 -18.58 2.78
CA HIS A 452 -5.63 -18.52 1.89
C HIS A 452 -4.83 -19.84 1.95
N ARG A 453 -4.09 -20.12 0.88
CA ARG A 453 -3.12 -21.22 0.80
C ARG A 453 -1.79 -20.70 0.26
N HIS A 454 -0.70 -21.19 0.84
CA HIS A 454 0.64 -20.88 0.40
C HIS A 454 0.93 -21.48 -0.99
N TYR A 455 1.54 -20.71 -1.87
CA TYR A 455 1.71 -21.02 -3.28
C TYR A 455 3.02 -20.41 -3.80
N ARG A 456 3.79 -21.21 -4.55
CA ARG A 456 5.02 -20.76 -5.22
C ARG A 456 4.91 -20.91 -6.73
N LEU A 457 5.46 -19.93 -7.44
CA LEU A 457 5.58 -19.89 -8.89
C LEU A 457 7.01 -19.51 -9.27
N VAL A 458 7.59 -20.27 -10.21
CA VAL A 458 8.90 -20.02 -10.82
C VAL A 458 8.69 -19.73 -12.30
N VAL A 459 9.31 -18.67 -12.79
CA VAL A 459 9.34 -18.31 -14.23
C VAL A 459 10.75 -17.95 -14.67
N LYS A 460 11.01 -18.08 -15.98
CA LYS A 460 12.34 -17.92 -16.58
C LYS A 460 12.79 -16.46 -16.66
N GLU A 461 11.89 -15.55 -17.02
CA GLU A 461 12.26 -14.17 -17.36
C GLU A 461 12.40 -13.27 -16.12
N ILE A 462 13.57 -12.64 -15.98
CA ILE A 462 13.86 -11.62 -14.96
C ILE A 462 13.86 -10.24 -15.63
N GLY A 463 12.76 -9.51 -15.48
CA GLY A 463 12.55 -8.21 -16.12
C GLY A 463 13.02 -7.01 -15.30
N LYS A 464 13.15 -5.86 -15.99
CA LYS A 464 13.27 -4.52 -15.38
C LYS A 464 11.88 -3.86 -15.25
N PRO A 465 11.65 -3.01 -14.25
CA PRO A 465 10.44 -2.17 -14.16
C PRO A 465 10.29 -1.26 -15.38
N LEU A 466 9.04 -1.01 -15.81
CA LEU A 466 8.74 -0.15 -16.98
C LEU A 466 9.38 1.25 -16.91
N SER A 467 9.66 1.79 -15.72
CA SER A 467 10.33 3.09 -15.54
C SER A 467 11.78 3.12 -16.02
N GLU A 468 12.42 1.98 -16.24
CA GLU A 468 13.74 1.87 -16.88
C GLU A 468 13.67 1.89 -18.42
N PHE A 469 12.55 2.33 -19.02
CA PHE A 469 12.48 2.52 -20.47
C PHE A 469 13.54 3.51 -20.97
N GLU A 470 13.99 3.36 -22.21
CA GLU A 470 15.04 4.18 -22.82
C GLU A 470 14.51 5.52 -23.36
N ASN A 471 13.51 5.45 -24.24
CA ASN A 471 12.80 6.59 -24.83
C ASN A 471 11.30 6.25 -25.03
N SER A 472 10.48 7.22 -25.42
CA SER A 472 9.04 6.99 -25.61
C SER A 472 8.74 5.96 -26.70
N GLY A 473 9.60 5.84 -27.73
CA GLY A 473 9.53 4.79 -28.72
C GLY A 473 9.63 3.40 -28.09
N GLN A 474 10.53 3.21 -27.13
CA GLN A 474 10.65 1.98 -26.35
C GLN A 474 9.44 1.75 -25.42
N LEU A 475 8.87 2.81 -24.83
CA LEU A 475 7.62 2.73 -24.05
C LEU A 475 6.42 2.27 -24.91
N VAL A 476 6.22 2.87 -26.09
CA VAL A 476 5.18 2.47 -27.05
C VAL A 476 5.43 1.03 -27.53
N ARG A 477 6.69 0.65 -27.77
CA ARG A 477 7.10 -0.70 -28.17
C ARG A 477 6.75 -1.77 -27.13
N VAL A 478 6.98 -1.49 -25.86
CA VAL A 478 6.63 -2.37 -24.73
C VAL A 478 5.12 -2.52 -24.61
N LEU A 479 4.37 -1.41 -24.71
CA LEU A 479 2.91 -1.43 -24.66
C LEU A 479 2.31 -2.18 -25.86
N TYR A 480 2.86 -2.02 -27.06
CA TYR A 480 2.48 -2.79 -28.25
C TYR A 480 2.65 -4.31 -28.05
N ASP A 481 3.80 -4.71 -27.49
CA ASP A 481 4.10 -6.11 -27.23
C ASP A 481 3.13 -6.73 -26.19
N CYS A 482 2.83 -6.01 -25.11
CA CYS A 482 1.86 -6.45 -24.10
C CYS A 482 0.41 -6.41 -24.62
N LEU A 483 0.06 -5.47 -25.49
CA LEU A 483 -1.23 -5.46 -26.20
C LEU A 483 -1.40 -6.68 -27.11
N ARG A 484 -0.30 -7.21 -27.67
CA ARG A 484 -0.30 -8.47 -28.41
C ARG A 484 -0.45 -9.69 -27.49
N ALA A 485 0.28 -9.76 -26.38
CA ALA A 485 0.08 -10.81 -25.37
C ALA A 485 -1.39 -10.87 -24.93
N HIS A 486 -1.97 -9.72 -24.58
CA HIS A 486 -3.36 -9.61 -24.18
C HIS A 486 -4.36 -9.99 -25.31
N ARG A 487 -4.09 -9.61 -26.56
CA ARG A 487 -4.89 -10.06 -27.72
C ARG A 487 -4.88 -11.58 -27.88
N ASP A 488 -3.69 -12.17 -27.85
CA ASP A 488 -3.48 -13.58 -28.15
C ASP A 488 -3.99 -14.45 -26.98
N ALA A 489 -3.85 -13.98 -25.73
CA ALA A 489 -4.49 -14.55 -24.54
C ALA A 489 -6.03 -14.52 -24.60
N MET A 490 -6.64 -13.39 -25.00
CA MET A 490 -8.10 -13.31 -25.16
C MET A 490 -8.60 -14.21 -26.30
N GLY A 491 -7.78 -14.45 -27.32
CA GLY A 491 -8.05 -15.42 -28.39
C GLY A 491 -8.25 -16.86 -27.89
N ILE A 492 -7.63 -17.22 -26.76
CA ILE A 492 -7.79 -18.53 -26.10
C ILE A 492 -8.67 -18.45 -24.82
N GLY A 493 -9.45 -17.38 -24.69
CA GLY A 493 -10.40 -17.19 -23.59
C GLY A 493 -9.79 -16.76 -22.26
N ILE A 494 -8.58 -16.20 -22.23
CA ILE A 494 -7.98 -15.63 -21.02
C ILE A 494 -8.05 -14.10 -21.06
N ILE A 495 -8.72 -13.51 -20.08
CA ILE A 495 -8.72 -12.06 -19.81
C ILE A 495 -7.90 -11.76 -18.54
N HIS A 496 -7.15 -10.66 -18.50
CA HIS A 496 -6.12 -10.43 -17.47
C HIS A 496 -6.67 -9.78 -16.19
N ARG A 497 -7.56 -8.80 -16.35
CA ARG A 497 -8.25 -8.03 -15.28
C ARG A 497 -7.33 -7.21 -14.35
N ASP A 498 -6.05 -7.03 -14.67
CA ASP A 498 -5.10 -6.30 -13.82
C ASP A 498 -3.93 -5.66 -14.60
N ILE A 499 -4.20 -5.14 -15.79
CA ILE A 499 -3.23 -4.34 -16.56
C ILE A 499 -2.81 -3.12 -15.72
N SER A 500 -1.51 -3.01 -15.42
CA SER A 500 -0.93 -1.97 -14.59
C SER A 500 0.53 -1.68 -15.00
N GLY A 501 1.06 -0.53 -14.59
CA GLY A 501 2.47 -0.18 -14.84
C GLY A 501 3.49 -1.11 -14.17
N GLY A 502 3.13 -1.71 -13.03
CA GLY A 502 3.98 -2.70 -12.35
C GLY A 502 3.94 -4.08 -12.99
N ASN A 503 2.84 -4.42 -13.68
CA ASN A 503 2.63 -5.72 -14.32
C ASN A 503 3.19 -5.80 -15.76
N ILE A 504 3.76 -4.70 -16.26
CA ILE A 504 4.39 -4.63 -17.58
C ILE A 504 5.90 -4.41 -17.40
N LEU A 505 6.71 -5.35 -17.89
CA LEU A 505 8.16 -5.34 -17.68
C LEU A 505 8.93 -5.18 -18.99
N LEU A 506 10.14 -4.64 -18.86
CA LEU A 506 11.18 -4.70 -19.89
C LEU A 506 11.94 -6.01 -19.73
N TYR A 507 11.95 -6.84 -20.77
CA TYR A 507 12.80 -8.04 -20.84
C TYR A 507 13.56 -8.08 -22.17
N LYS A 508 14.72 -8.74 -22.19
CA LYS A 508 15.39 -9.06 -23.45
C LYS A 508 14.81 -10.34 -24.03
N ASN A 509 14.45 -10.29 -25.31
CA ASN A 509 14.07 -11.49 -26.05
C ASN A 509 15.30 -12.24 -26.59
N GLU A 510 15.08 -13.38 -27.23
CA GLU A 510 16.09 -14.25 -27.89
C GLU A 510 16.98 -13.54 -28.93
N LYS A 511 16.69 -12.28 -29.28
CA LYS A 511 17.49 -11.46 -30.22
C LYS A 511 18.22 -10.32 -29.50
N GLY A 512 18.37 -10.41 -28.18
CA GLY A 512 19.05 -9.42 -27.33
C GLY A 512 18.34 -8.07 -27.21
N ARG A 513 17.11 -7.92 -27.71
CA ARG A 513 16.40 -6.63 -27.75
C ARG A 513 15.46 -6.50 -26.57
N TRP A 514 15.41 -5.31 -25.96
CA TRP A 514 14.40 -4.94 -24.98
C TRP A 514 13.00 -4.91 -25.60
N ARG A 515 12.05 -5.57 -24.93
CA ARG A 515 10.67 -5.81 -25.38
C ARG A 515 9.73 -5.85 -24.18
N GLY A 516 8.42 -5.78 -24.42
CA GLY A 516 7.41 -5.85 -23.35
C GLY A 516 7.09 -7.27 -22.90
N LEU A 517 6.98 -7.49 -21.59
CA LEU A 517 6.49 -8.71 -20.94
C LEU A 517 5.27 -8.38 -20.08
N LEU A 518 4.15 -9.08 -20.27
CA LEU A 518 2.92 -8.91 -19.49
C LEU A 518 2.82 -9.98 -18.40
N THR A 519 2.74 -9.56 -17.15
CA THR A 519 2.98 -10.39 -15.95
C THR A 519 1.87 -10.27 -14.90
N ASP A 520 1.91 -11.10 -13.86
CA ASP A 520 0.92 -11.17 -12.77
C ASP A 520 -0.48 -11.64 -13.22
N TRP A 521 -0.53 -12.83 -13.82
CA TRP A 521 -1.75 -13.46 -14.33
C TRP A 521 -2.63 -14.06 -13.21
N GLU A 522 -2.34 -13.75 -11.94
CA GLU A 522 -3.04 -14.27 -10.76
C GLU A 522 -4.49 -13.78 -10.63
N LEU A 523 -4.83 -12.64 -11.21
CA LEU A 523 -6.21 -12.14 -11.32
C LEU A 523 -6.88 -12.45 -12.66
N SER A 524 -6.23 -13.21 -13.54
CA SER A 524 -6.82 -13.62 -14.82
C SER A 524 -8.15 -14.38 -14.65
N LYS A 525 -8.93 -14.45 -15.72
CA LYS A 525 -10.13 -15.31 -15.81
C LYS A 525 -10.12 -16.07 -17.12
N ASP A 526 -10.29 -17.39 -17.00
CA ASP A 526 -10.60 -18.26 -18.12
C ASP A 526 -12.11 -18.22 -18.39
N THR A 527 -12.52 -17.51 -19.45
CA THR A 527 -13.93 -17.33 -19.81
C THR A 527 -14.56 -18.58 -20.41
N SER A 528 -13.75 -19.56 -20.84
CA SER A 528 -14.25 -20.88 -21.27
C SER A 528 -14.61 -21.79 -20.10
N ILE A 529 -14.07 -21.52 -18.91
CA ILE A 529 -14.35 -22.28 -17.68
C ILE A 529 -15.36 -21.54 -16.78
N TYR A 530 -15.32 -20.20 -16.76
CA TYR A 530 -16.07 -19.38 -15.80
C TYR A 530 -16.90 -18.29 -16.51
N SER A 531 -18.22 -18.47 -16.59
CA SER A 531 -19.17 -17.53 -17.21
C SER A 531 -19.73 -16.44 -16.26
N SER A 532 -19.37 -16.49 -14.98
CA SER A 532 -19.84 -15.61 -13.89
C SER A 532 -19.53 -14.11 -14.10
N PRO A 533 -20.37 -13.18 -13.56
CA PRO A 533 -20.01 -11.77 -13.42
C PRO A 533 -18.77 -11.52 -12.52
N ARG A 534 -18.33 -10.26 -12.41
CA ARG A 534 -17.24 -9.86 -11.51
C ARG A 534 -17.67 -10.06 -10.05
N GLN A 535 -16.78 -10.59 -9.20
CA GLN A 535 -17.00 -10.52 -7.75
C GLN A 535 -16.72 -9.09 -7.26
N VAL A 536 -17.61 -8.56 -6.41
CA VAL A 536 -17.41 -7.27 -5.72
C VAL A 536 -16.15 -7.35 -4.85
N GLY A 537 -15.39 -6.26 -4.78
CA GLY A 537 -14.08 -6.24 -4.11
C GLY A 537 -12.95 -6.93 -4.86
N ARG A 538 -13.14 -7.31 -6.15
CA ARG A 538 -12.08 -7.74 -7.07
C ARG A 538 -11.87 -6.74 -8.21
N VAL A 539 -11.54 -5.50 -7.87
CA VAL A 539 -11.01 -4.54 -8.85
C VAL A 539 -9.56 -4.93 -9.19
N GLY A 540 -9.13 -4.64 -10.42
CA GLY A 540 -7.71 -4.57 -10.76
C GLY A 540 -7.02 -3.43 -10.02
N THR A 541 -5.88 -2.98 -10.52
CA THR A 541 -5.21 -1.80 -9.98
C THR A 541 -6.02 -0.56 -10.37
N ALA A 542 -6.85 -0.04 -9.45
CA ALA A 542 -7.87 0.98 -9.75
C ALA A 542 -7.29 2.27 -10.37
N GLN A 543 -6.05 2.61 -10.00
CA GLN A 543 -5.23 3.65 -10.62
C GLN A 543 -5.26 3.59 -12.16
N PHE A 544 -5.09 2.40 -12.73
CA PHE A 544 -5.10 2.19 -14.19
C PHE A 544 -6.46 1.70 -14.72
N SER A 545 -7.39 1.28 -13.85
CA SER A 545 -8.67 0.72 -14.27
C SER A 545 -9.54 1.73 -15.02
N ALA A 546 -10.27 1.21 -16.01
CA ALA A 546 -11.21 1.94 -16.85
C ALA A 546 -12.32 2.63 -16.04
N ALA A 547 -12.69 3.87 -16.39
CA ALA A 547 -13.65 4.63 -15.57
C ALA A 547 -15.02 3.93 -15.46
N ARG A 548 -15.55 3.32 -16.54
CA ARG A 548 -16.79 2.52 -16.51
C ARG A 548 -16.73 1.26 -15.64
N VAL A 549 -15.54 0.74 -15.32
CA VAL A 549 -15.34 -0.45 -14.47
C VAL A 549 -15.24 -0.07 -12.99
N LEU A 550 -14.89 1.19 -12.69
CA LEU A 550 -14.93 1.78 -11.36
C LEU A 550 -16.35 2.26 -11.03
N ASP A 551 -16.97 3.03 -11.94
CA ASP A 551 -18.32 3.58 -11.75
C ASP A 551 -19.43 2.51 -11.78
N ASN A 552 -19.16 1.32 -12.33
CA ASN A 552 -20.05 0.16 -12.25
C ASN A 552 -19.31 -1.12 -11.83
N PRO A 553 -19.27 -1.43 -10.52
CA PRO A 553 -18.64 -2.64 -9.98
C PRO A 553 -19.20 -3.98 -10.51
N SER A 554 -20.43 -3.99 -11.03
CA SER A 554 -21.07 -5.19 -11.58
C SER A 554 -20.69 -5.48 -13.04
N LYS A 555 -20.10 -4.50 -13.74
CA LYS A 555 -19.75 -4.59 -15.15
C LYS A 555 -18.78 -5.76 -15.41
N MET A 556 -19.13 -6.60 -16.38
CA MET A 556 -18.17 -7.55 -16.96
C MET A 556 -17.08 -6.79 -17.72
N ILE A 557 -15.83 -7.05 -17.36
CA ILE A 557 -14.65 -6.45 -18.00
C ILE A 557 -14.55 -6.97 -19.44
N THR A 558 -14.38 -6.06 -20.39
CA THR A 558 -14.24 -6.36 -21.82
C THR A 558 -12.84 -6.01 -22.34
N ALA A 559 -12.50 -6.46 -23.55
CA ALA A 559 -11.27 -6.06 -24.23
C ALA A 559 -11.11 -4.53 -24.30
N THR A 560 -12.21 -3.80 -24.54
CA THR A 560 -12.27 -2.33 -24.55
C THR A 560 -11.82 -1.72 -23.23
N ASP A 561 -12.25 -2.29 -22.10
CA ASP A 561 -11.94 -1.76 -20.77
C ASP A 561 -10.47 -2.05 -20.40
N GLU A 562 -9.94 -3.23 -20.74
CA GLU A 562 -8.51 -3.55 -20.54
C GLU A 562 -7.60 -2.73 -21.48
N ILE A 563 -8.08 -2.35 -22.67
CA ILE A 563 -7.38 -1.41 -23.57
C ILE A 563 -7.37 0.01 -22.99
N GLU A 564 -8.42 0.45 -22.29
CA GLU A 564 -8.40 1.71 -21.52
C GLU A 564 -7.32 1.67 -20.42
N CYS A 565 -7.12 0.51 -19.78
CA CYS A 565 -6.01 0.34 -18.82
C CYS A 565 -4.63 0.52 -19.47
N PHE A 566 -4.40 -0.01 -20.68
CA PHE A 566 -3.15 0.24 -21.42
C PHE A 566 -2.96 1.73 -21.76
N PHE A 567 -4.02 2.46 -22.08
CA PHE A 567 -3.98 3.91 -22.28
C PHE A 567 -3.62 4.65 -20.98
N HIS A 568 -4.23 4.29 -19.85
CA HIS A 568 -3.90 4.89 -18.54
C HIS A 568 -2.46 4.62 -18.13
N VAL A 569 -1.88 3.46 -18.47
CA VAL A 569 -0.43 3.20 -18.30
C VAL A 569 0.40 4.11 -19.20
N LEU A 570 0.05 4.27 -20.48
CA LEU A 570 0.77 5.17 -21.40
C LEU A 570 0.84 6.61 -20.83
N ILE A 571 -0.31 7.19 -20.47
CA ILE A 571 -0.37 8.57 -19.93
C ILE A 571 0.42 8.68 -18.62
N TYR A 572 0.33 7.69 -17.72
CA TYR A 572 1.03 7.73 -16.44
C TYR A 572 2.56 7.74 -16.56
N TYR A 573 3.14 6.99 -17.51
CA TYR A 573 4.59 7.02 -17.74
C TYR A 573 5.00 8.22 -18.59
N ALA A 574 4.23 8.58 -19.61
CA ALA A 574 4.53 9.72 -20.48
C ALA A 574 4.54 11.06 -19.72
N VAL A 575 3.57 11.30 -18.83
CA VAL A 575 3.50 12.53 -18.00
C VAL A 575 4.55 12.54 -16.87
N ARG A 576 5.21 11.41 -16.58
CA ARG A 576 6.26 11.34 -15.57
C ARG A 576 7.68 11.50 -16.11
N PHE A 577 7.89 11.15 -17.39
CA PHE A 577 9.22 10.88 -17.93
C PHE A 577 9.47 11.49 -19.32
N LEU A 578 8.58 12.34 -19.85
CA LEU A 578 8.74 12.98 -21.16
C LEU A 578 8.43 14.49 -21.08
N HIS A 579 8.82 15.24 -22.11
CA HIS A 579 8.48 16.66 -22.22
C HIS A 579 7.02 16.88 -22.68
N HIS A 580 6.34 17.82 -22.02
CA HIS A 580 4.91 18.08 -22.17
C HIS A 580 4.53 19.48 -21.69
N ASN A 581 3.33 19.95 -22.04
CA ASN A 581 2.82 21.27 -21.64
C ASN A 581 2.27 21.40 -20.20
N ILE A 582 2.28 20.35 -19.37
CA ILE A 582 2.03 20.47 -17.92
C ILE A 582 3.29 21.06 -17.24
N PRO A 583 3.18 22.11 -16.40
CA PRO A 583 4.31 22.60 -15.59
C PRO A 583 4.80 21.54 -14.60
N ASP A 584 6.11 21.30 -14.52
CA ASP A 584 6.68 20.17 -13.77
C ASP A 584 6.34 20.21 -12.26
N ASN A 585 6.21 21.40 -11.67
CA ASN A 585 5.75 21.58 -10.29
C ASN A 585 4.28 21.17 -10.05
N LEU A 586 3.48 21.05 -11.10
CA LEU A 586 2.08 20.62 -11.07
C LEU A 586 1.88 19.16 -11.51
N VAL A 587 2.90 18.49 -12.06
CA VAL A 587 2.82 17.08 -12.48
C VAL A 587 2.40 16.17 -11.32
N GLY A 588 2.91 16.40 -10.11
CA GLY A 588 2.49 15.67 -8.91
C GLY A 588 0.99 15.81 -8.60
N LEU A 589 0.43 17.02 -8.74
CA LEU A 589 -1.00 17.30 -8.53
C LEU A 589 -1.87 16.74 -9.67
N PHE A 590 -1.41 16.82 -10.92
CA PHE A 590 -2.07 16.18 -12.06
C PHE A 590 -2.16 14.66 -11.86
N VAL A 591 -1.05 14.03 -11.45
CA VAL A 591 -1.01 12.59 -11.20
C VAL A 591 -1.97 12.20 -10.07
N GLU A 592 -2.00 12.96 -8.97
CA GLU A 592 -2.93 12.72 -7.86
C GLU A 592 -4.40 12.82 -8.31
N ASN A 593 -4.77 13.94 -8.93
CA ASN A 593 -6.13 14.24 -9.37
C ASN A 593 -6.65 13.33 -10.51
N TYR A 594 -5.79 12.88 -11.41
CA TYR A 594 -6.18 12.02 -12.54
C TYR A 594 -6.23 10.53 -12.16
N PHE A 595 -5.30 10.05 -11.33
CA PHE A 595 -5.13 8.63 -11.08
C PHE A 595 -5.63 8.13 -9.72
N TYR A 596 -5.68 8.99 -8.69
CA TYR A 596 -5.91 8.56 -7.30
C TYR A 596 -7.16 9.18 -6.64
N VAL A 597 -7.46 10.46 -6.88
CA VAL A 597 -8.61 11.16 -6.24
C VAL A 597 -9.95 10.70 -6.84
N ALA A 598 -10.59 9.72 -6.19
CA ALA A 598 -11.90 9.20 -6.57
C ALA A 598 -13.04 10.22 -6.38
N SER A 599 -13.98 10.30 -7.33
CA SER A 599 -15.12 11.24 -7.25
C SER A 599 -16.28 10.74 -6.34
N GLY A 600 -15.97 10.17 -5.18
CA GLY A 600 -16.94 9.57 -4.25
C GLY A 600 -17.02 8.04 -4.33
N MET A 601 -18.18 7.47 -3.98
CA MET A 601 -18.43 6.03 -3.88
C MET A 601 -19.63 5.56 -4.70
N THR A 602 -19.59 4.29 -5.08
CA THR A 602 -20.67 3.53 -5.72
C THR A 602 -21.70 3.06 -4.70
N LEU A 603 -22.87 2.61 -5.15
CA LEU A 603 -23.88 1.94 -4.30
C LEU A 603 -23.36 0.65 -3.62
N ALA A 604 -22.24 0.10 -4.08
CA ALA A 604 -21.57 -1.06 -3.48
C ALA A 604 -20.47 -0.69 -2.45
N GLY A 605 -20.22 0.60 -2.22
CA GLY A 605 -19.16 1.09 -1.32
C GLY A 605 -17.73 1.00 -1.90
N GLU A 606 -17.57 0.59 -3.16
CA GLU A 606 -16.33 0.76 -3.93
C GLU A 606 -16.17 2.23 -4.36
N LEU A 607 -14.93 2.72 -4.56
CA LEU A 607 -14.65 4.07 -5.02
C LEU A 607 -15.03 4.28 -6.51
N ASN A 608 -15.62 5.43 -6.82
CA ASN A 608 -15.90 5.88 -8.20
C ASN A 608 -14.60 6.22 -8.95
N ALA A 609 -14.68 6.35 -10.29
CA ALA A 609 -13.57 6.84 -11.09
C ALA A 609 -13.14 8.27 -10.68
N PRO A 610 -11.84 8.61 -10.77
CA PRO A 610 -11.39 9.99 -10.67
C PRO A 610 -12.07 10.91 -11.68
N PHE A 611 -12.38 12.14 -11.26
CA PHE A 611 -13.18 13.08 -12.05
C PHE A 611 -12.53 13.37 -13.41
N PHE A 612 -11.25 13.79 -13.41
CA PHE A 612 -10.50 14.12 -14.63
C PHE A 612 -10.27 12.91 -15.55
N LYS A 613 -10.13 11.70 -14.99
CA LYS A 613 -10.08 10.46 -15.79
C LYS A 613 -11.37 10.27 -16.58
N ARG A 614 -12.53 10.33 -15.90
CA ARG A 614 -13.84 10.20 -16.56
C ARG A 614 -14.07 11.33 -17.56
N GLN A 615 -13.73 12.57 -17.20
CA GLN A 615 -13.84 13.73 -18.09
C GLN A 615 -13.05 13.53 -19.38
N ALA A 616 -11.81 13.05 -19.30
CA ALA A 616 -10.97 12.77 -20.46
C ALA A 616 -11.56 11.70 -21.38
N MET A 617 -12.12 10.62 -20.82
CA MET A 617 -12.81 9.59 -21.60
C MET A 617 -14.12 10.10 -22.21
N THR A 618 -14.87 10.95 -21.51
CA THR A 618 -16.15 11.51 -21.98
C THR A 618 -15.98 12.55 -23.08
N TYR A 619 -14.98 13.43 -23.01
CA TYR A 619 -14.74 14.49 -24.00
C TYR A 619 -13.73 14.13 -25.09
N GLY A 620 -12.95 13.06 -24.93
CA GLY A 620 -11.90 12.69 -25.88
C GLY A 620 -10.70 13.65 -25.87
N SER A 621 -10.47 14.32 -24.74
CA SER A 621 -9.35 15.25 -24.54
C SER A 621 -8.99 15.32 -23.07
N ILE A 622 -7.69 15.27 -22.74
CA ILE A 622 -7.19 15.56 -21.40
C ILE A 622 -6.98 17.08 -21.33
N MET A 623 -7.95 17.81 -20.81
CA MET A 623 -7.88 19.27 -20.68
C MET A 623 -7.04 19.68 -19.46
N LEU A 624 -6.34 20.82 -19.54
CA LEU A 624 -5.40 21.28 -18.52
C LEU A 624 -5.76 22.62 -17.86
N GLU A 625 -6.97 23.18 -18.04
CA GLU A 625 -7.28 24.53 -17.53
C GLU A 625 -7.17 24.59 -15.99
N SER A 626 -7.54 23.50 -15.30
CA SER A 626 -7.38 23.35 -13.84
C SER A 626 -5.92 23.34 -13.34
N TYR A 627 -4.94 23.35 -14.26
CA TYR A 627 -3.51 23.42 -13.99
C TYR A 627 -2.88 24.70 -14.58
N GLY A 628 -3.70 25.70 -14.92
CA GLY A 628 -3.26 27.00 -15.44
C GLY A 628 -2.91 27.00 -16.94
N VAL A 629 -3.20 25.92 -17.67
CA VAL A 629 -2.83 25.74 -19.08
C VAL A 629 -4.10 25.66 -19.92
N VAL A 630 -4.38 26.70 -20.72
CA VAL A 630 -5.58 26.79 -21.57
C VAL A 630 -5.39 25.99 -22.87
N ASP A 631 -5.18 24.69 -22.71
CA ASP A 631 -4.89 23.71 -23.77
C ASP A 631 -5.24 22.29 -23.29
N ARG A 632 -5.19 21.33 -24.21
CA ARG A 632 -5.14 19.89 -23.89
C ARG A 632 -3.70 19.45 -23.63
N LEU A 633 -3.52 18.31 -22.98
CA LEU A 633 -2.22 17.65 -22.85
C LEU A 633 -1.60 17.41 -24.22
N ARG A 634 -0.39 17.93 -24.41
CA ARG A 634 0.46 17.69 -25.58
C ARG A 634 1.89 17.38 -25.14
N PHE A 635 2.44 16.32 -25.71
CA PHE A 635 3.86 15.97 -25.63
C PHE A 635 4.65 16.76 -26.67
N MET A 636 5.91 17.04 -26.40
CA MET A 636 6.75 17.89 -27.25
C MET A 636 8.16 17.36 -27.35
N TRP A 637 8.83 17.66 -28.45
CA TRP A 637 10.28 17.57 -28.55
C TRP A 637 10.94 18.79 -27.88
N VAL A 638 12.20 18.62 -27.49
CA VAL A 638 13.12 19.68 -27.06
C VAL A 638 14.40 19.47 -27.86
N ASP A 639 14.98 20.55 -28.39
CA ASP A 639 16.23 20.49 -29.15
C ASP A 639 17.42 20.45 -28.17
N ASP A 640 18.27 19.43 -28.26
CA ASP A 640 19.40 19.17 -27.34
C ASP A 640 20.60 20.14 -27.49
N ASP A 641 20.50 21.20 -28.30
CA ASP A 641 21.59 22.14 -28.63
C ASP A 641 22.10 23.02 -27.45
N CYS A 642 21.65 22.73 -26.23
CA CYS A 642 22.10 23.36 -24.98
C CYS A 642 22.99 22.39 -24.15
N ASP A 643 24.21 22.12 -24.61
CA ASP A 643 25.22 21.35 -23.85
C ASP A 643 25.43 21.95 -22.44
N PRO A 644 25.13 21.20 -21.35
CA PRO A 644 25.31 21.68 -19.98
C PRO A 644 26.74 22.08 -19.62
N GLN A 645 27.76 21.56 -20.33
CA GLN A 645 29.17 21.87 -20.05
C GLN A 645 29.58 23.25 -20.59
N SER A 646 28.88 23.77 -21.61
CA SER A 646 29.16 25.07 -22.23
C SER A 646 29.02 26.28 -21.27
N VAL A 647 28.23 26.14 -20.20
CA VAL A 647 27.96 27.21 -19.22
C VAL A 647 29.07 27.32 -18.15
N ALA A 648 29.94 26.32 -18.02
CA ALA A 648 30.93 26.24 -16.94
C ALA A 648 32.24 27.01 -17.20
N GLN A 649 32.48 27.53 -18.41
CA GLN A 649 33.69 28.28 -18.75
C GLN A 649 33.32 29.68 -19.29
N GLY A 650 33.23 30.66 -18.39
CA GLY A 650 32.73 31.99 -18.71
C GLY A 650 33.74 32.88 -19.45
N ALA A 651 33.31 33.44 -20.59
CA ALA A 651 34.01 34.54 -21.27
C ALA A 651 33.01 35.52 -21.94
N SER A 652 32.74 36.63 -21.27
CA SER A 652 32.35 37.95 -21.83
C SER A 652 31.99 38.03 -23.33
N THR A 653 30.73 37.81 -23.69
CA THR A 653 30.11 38.50 -24.84
C THR A 653 28.61 38.69 -24.62
N VAL A 654 28.07 39.85 -24.99
CA VAL A 654 26.62 40.14 -24.90
C VAL A 654 25.90 39.44 -26.05
N SER A 655 25.64 38.14 -25.88
CA SER A 655 24.78 37.41 -26.81
C SER A 655 23.32 37.77 -26.55
N ARG A 656 22.73 38.47 -27.51
CA ARG A 656 21.31 38.82 -27.59
C ARG A 656 20.45 37.59 -27.32
N ALA A 657 19.72 37.57 -26.21
CA ALA A 657 18.81 36.48 -25.88
C ALA A 657 17.84 36.23 -27.04
N LEU A 658 17.91 35.03 -27.62
CA LEU A 658 16.86 34.55 -28.51
C LEU A 658 15.58 34.41 -27.68
N ALA A 659 14.44 34.71 -28.29
CA ALA A 659 13.17 34.25 -27.74
C ALA A 659 13.22 32.70 -27.69
N PRO A 660 12.67 32.07 -26.64
CA PRO A 660 12.66 30.61 -26.56
C PRO A 660 12.01 30.03 -27.81
N THR A 661 12.62 28.98 -28.37
CA THR A 661 12.08 28.29 -29.54
C THR A 661 10.66 27.80 -29.23
N PRO A 662 9.71 27.97 -30.17
CA PRO A 662 8.33 27.58 -29.91
C PRO A 662 8.25 26.05 -29.70
N PRO A 663 7.55 25.58 -28.65
CA PRO A 663 7.56 24.17 -28.27
C PRO A 663 7.05 23.25 -29.40
N ASP A 664 7.86 22.27 -29.77
CA ASP A 664 7.57 21.42 -30.91
C ASP A 664 6.64 20.26 -30.56
N TYR A 665 5.35 20.47 -30.77
CA TYR A 665 4.30 19.47 -30.56
C TYR A 665 4.17 18.40 -31.68
N ARG A 666 5.17 18.23 -32.56
CA ARG A 666 5.21 17.15 -33.59
C ARG A 666 5.57 15.76 -33.01
N HIS A 667 5.50 15.57 -31.70
CA HIS A 667 5.79 14.30 -31.03
C HIS A 667 4.70 13.24 -31.35
N PRO A 668 5.05 12.04 -31.88
CA PRO A 668 4.07 11.02 -32.34
C PRO A 668 3.07 10.52 -31.28
N LEU A 669 3.39 10.66 -29.99
CA LEU A 669 2.46 10.35 -28.91
C LEU A 669 1.18 11.19 -28.97
N ASN A 670 1.23 12.41 -29.53
CA ASN A 670 0.06 13.26 -29.67
C ASN A 670 -0.99 12.61 -30.59
N ASP A 671 -0.59 12.05 -31.72
CA ASP A 671 -1.53 11.39 -32.63
C ASP A 671 -2.02 10.05 -32.05
N LEU A 672 -1.14 9.27 -31.43
CA LEU A 672 -1.53 8.06 -30.69
C LEU A 672 -2.60 8.34 -29.63
N VAL A 673 -2.37 9.36 -28.79
CA VAL A 673 -3.27 9.75 -27.70
C VAL A 673 -4.58 10.36 -28.24
N ASN A 674 -4.52 11.26 -29.22
CA ASN A 674 -5.71 11.86 -29.82
C ASN A 674 -6.61 10.82 -30.52
N ILE A 675 -6.01 9.87 -31.26
CA ILE A 675 -6.76 8.81 -31.94
C ILE A 675 -7.43 7.89 -30.91
N LEU A 676 -6.70 7.43 -29.89
CA LEU A 676 -7.26 6.58 -28.83
C LEU A 676 -8.37 7.30 -28.04
N LEU A 677 -8.15 8.54 -27.64
CA LEU A 677 -9.16 9.36 -26.97
C LEU A 677 -10.43 9.56 -27.82
N SER A 678 -10.29 9.74 -29.14
CA SER A 678 -11.46 9.81 -30.04
C SER A 678 -12.28 8.51 -30.07
N TRP A 679 -11.63 7.35 -29.89
CA TRP A 679 -12.30 6.06 -29.82
C TRP A 679 -12.93 5.82 -28.45
N PHE A 680 -12.28 6.23 -27.36
CA PHE A 680 -12.87 6.18 -26.01
C PHE A 680 -14.07 7.11 -25.87
N HIS A 681 -13.99 8.37 -26.33
CA HIS A 681 -15.13 9.28 -26.43
C HIS A 681 -16.31 8.63 -27.15
N ALA A 682 -16.06 7.99 -28.29
CA ALA A 682 -17.10 7.30 -29.03
C ALA A 682 -17.73 6.12 -28.25
N VAL A 683 -16.92 5.35 -27.50
CA VAL A 683 -17.42 4.30 -26.60
C VAL A 683 -18.28 4.86 -25.48
N TYR A 684 -17.86 5.96 -24.83
CA TYR A 684 -18.57 6.56 -23.70
C TYR A 684 -19.86 7.28 -24.15
N ALA A 685 -19.84 7.94 -25.31
CA ALA A 685 -21.04 8.52 -25.93
C ALA A 685 -22.07 7.44 -26.30
N VAL A 686 -21.64 6.32 -26.88
CA VAL A 686 -22.54 5.19 -27.18
C VAL A 686 -23.10 4.54 -25.91
N ASP A 687 -22.28 4.37 -24.86
CA ASP A 687 -22.69 3.87 -23.54
C ASP A 687 -23.72 4.80 -22.86
N PHE A 688 -23.72 6.10 -23.18
CA PHE A 688 -24.73 7.06 -22.75
C PHE A 688 -26.03 6.95 -23.56
N LEU A 689 -25.94 6.86 -24.89
CA LEU A 689 -27.09 6.79 -25.82
C LEU A 689 -27.88 5.49 -25.69
N ASP A 690 -27.23 4.38 -25.35
CA ASP A 690 -27.86 3.06 -25.19
C ASP A 690 -28.53 2.86 -23.80
N ARG A 691 -28.55 3.89 -22.94
CA ARG A 691 -29.23 3.82 -21.62
C ARG A 691 -30.75 3.97 -21.77
N PRO A 692 -31.55 3.11 -21.12
CA PRO A 692 -33.01 3.21 -21.22
C PRO A 692 -33.54 4.47 -20.52
N ALA A 693 -34.33 5.25 -21.25
CA ALA A 693 -34.86 6.56 -20.82
C ALA A 693 -35.70 6.54 -19.53
N ALA A 694 -36.10 5.36 -19.03
CA ALA A 694 -36.76 5.20 -17.74
C ALA A 694 -35.91 5.72 -16.55
N ILE A 695 -34.58 5.69 -16.65
CA ILE A 695 -33.68 6.11 -15.55
C ILE A 695 -33.71 7.64 -15.36
N PHE A 696 -33.90 8.43 -16.42
CA PHE A 696 -33.91 9.90 -16.35
C PHE A 696 -34.99 10.46 -15.40
N ARG A 697 -36.12 9.76 -15.24
CA ARG A 697 -37.20 10.19 -14.31
C ARG A 697 -36.85 9.99 -12.83
N ALA A 698 -35.99 9.03 -12.50
CA ALA A 698 -35.56 8.81 -11.12
C ALA A 698 -34.58 9.91 -10.66
N SER A 699 -33.70 10.37 -11.56
CA SER A 699 -32.72 11.42 -11.26
C SER A 699 -33.35 12.80 -11.01
N SER A 700 -34.53 13.08 -11.58
CA SER A 700 -35.27 14.32 -11.34
C SER A 700 -35.96 14.40 -9.98
N GLU A 701 -36.25 13.26 -9.33
CA GLU A 701 -36.96 13.23 -8.02
C GLU A 701 -36.00 13.21 -6.82
N SER A 702 -34.71 12.96 -7.02
CA SER A 702 -33.66 13.09 -5.99
C SER A 702 -33.16 14.53 -5.75
N GLY A 703 -33.77 15.53 -6.37
CA GLY A 703 -33.43 16.95 -6.26
C GLY A 703 -33.84 17.61 -4.93
N ALA A 704 -33.29 17.14 -3.81
CA ALA A 704 -33.58 17.70 -2.49
C ALA A 704 -32.92 19.07 -2.27
N CYS A 705 -33.70 20.15 -2.46
CA CYS A 705 -33.28 21.51 -2.10
C CYS A 705 -32.92 21.61 -0.59
N PRO A 706 -31.83 22.31 -0.22
CA PRO A 706 -31.46 22.48 1.19
C PRO A 706 -32.44 23.38 1.94
N PRO A 707 -32.69 23.13 3.24
CA PRO A 707 -33.62 23.92 4.03
C PRO A 707 -33.05 25.32 4.33
N ARG A 708 -33.77 26.38 3.93
CA ARG A 708 -33.44 27.75 4.34
C ARG A 708 -33.63 27.93 5.85
N HIS A 709 -32.65 28.55 6.50
CA HIS A 709 -32.71 28.87 7.94
C HIS A 709 -33.88 29.80 8.28
N ARG A 710 -34.52 29.58 9.43
CA ARG A 710 -35.50 30.50 10.01
C ARG A 710 -34.81 31.59 10.84
N GLY A 711 -34.68 32.79 10.28
CA GLY A 711 -34.83 34.03 11.07
C GLY A 711 -36.33 34.32 11.27
N GLY A 712 -36.74 35.00 12.34
CA GLY A 712 -38.15 35.05 12.73
C GLY A 712 -38.74 36.44 13.00
N LYS A 713 -39.78 36.78 12.22
CA LYS A 713 -40.92 37.69 12.54
C LYS A 713 -40.61 39.18 12.84
N PRO A 714 -41.62 40.08 12.85
CA PRO A 714 -43.06 39.95 12.53
C PRO A 714 -43.33 40.37 11.05
N ALA A 715 -44.43 40.99 10.55
CA ALA A 715 -45.69 41.52 11.09
C ALA A 715 -46.79 41.67 9.99
N VAL A 716 -48.05 41.90 10.42
CA VAL A 716 -49.21 42.45 9.65
C VAL A 716 -49.80 41.60 8.49
N ALA A 717 -51.08 41.82 8.17
CA ALA A 717 -51.88 41.14 7.14
C ALA A 717 -52.91 42.10 6.50
N ALA A 718 -53.37 41.82 5.27
CA ALA A 718 -54.69 42.19 4.71
C ALA A 718 -54.97 41.56 3.33
N ASP A 719 -56.13 40.88 3.22
CA ASP A 719 -57.19 40.88 2.19
C ASP A 719 -57.01 40.87 0.65
N SER A 720 -58.05 40.26 0.04
CA SER A 720 -58.71 40.52 -1.26
C SER A 720 -58.17 39.93 -2.59
N ASP A 721 -59.03 39.06 -3.16
CA ASP A 721 -59.58 39.06 -4.53
C ASP A 721 -58.68 38.95 -5.78
N SER A 722 -58.74 37.81 -6.48
CA SER A 722 -59.75 37.62 -7.57
C SER A 722 -59.66 36.26 -8.32
N GLU A 723 -60.83 35.72 -8.69
CA GLU A 723 -61.11 34.62 -9.64
C GLU A 723 -61.15 35.18 -11.12
N PRO A 724 -61.31 34.40 -12.23
CA PRO A 724 -61.83 33.02 -12.30
C PRO A 724 -61.21 31.99 -13.27
N GLU A 725 -61.66 30.73 -13.08
CA GLU A 725 -61.85 29.62 -14.05
C GLU A 725 -61.14 29.60 -15.43
N ARG A 726 -60.53 28.44 -15.77
CA ARG A 726 -61.14 27.53 -16.79
C ARG A 726 -60.69 26.08 -16.75
N LYS A 727 -61.59 25.18 -17.16
CA LYS A 727 -61.47 23.71 -17.06
C LYS A 727 -60.78 23.05 -18.27
N LEU A 728 -60.11 21.93 -17.98
CA LEU A 728 -59.64 20.83 -18.84
C LEU A 728 -59.84 20.93 -20.37
N ARG A 729 -58.76 20.63 -21.12
CA ARG A 729 -58.83 19.75 -22.29
C ARG A 729 -57.72 18.70 -22.25
N TYR A 730 -58.06 17.47 -22.60
CA TYR A 730 -57.10 16.38 -22.82
C TYR A 730 -56.27 16.66 -24.08
N PHE A 731 -55.00 16.25 -24.08
CA PHE A 731 -54.22 16.02 -25.29
C PHE A 731 -53.75 14.57 -25.33
N SER A 732 -53.81 13.97 -26.52
CA SER A 732 -53.40 12.58 -26.79
C SER A 732 -51.91 12.47 -27.08
N PRO A 733 -51.29 11.27 -26.96
CA PRO A 733 -49.84 11.12 -27.03
C PRO A 733 -49.33 11.14 -28.48
N SER A 734 -48.87 12.31 -28.95
CA SER A 734 -48.27 12.44 -30.29
C SER A 734 -47.17 13.51 -30.36
N SER A 735 -46.03 13.25 -29.72
CA SER A 735 -44.71 13.81 -30.08
C SER A 735 -43.61 12.99 -29.41
N PRO A 736 -42.62 12.44 -30.15
CA PRO A 736 -41.42 11.92 -29.53
C PRO A 736 -40.61 13.11 -29.00
N CYS A 737 -40.32 13.13 -27.70
CA CYS A 737 -39.48 14.18 -27.12
C CYS A 737 -38.03 13.98 -27.60
N THR A 738 -37.64 14.70 -28.64
CA THR A 738 -36.27 14.73 -29.15
C THR A 738 -35.41 15.54 -28.21
N ASP A 739 -34.61 14.87 -27.38
CA ASP A 739 -33.54 15.49 -26.60
C ASP A 739 -32.64 16.31 -27.55
N PRO A 740 -32.54 17.65 -27.37
CA PRO A 740 -31.78 18.52 -28.26
C PRO A 740 -30.27 18.29 -28.19
N ASN A 741 -29.76 17.57 -27.18
CA ASN A 741 -28.37 17.15 -27.09
C ASN A 741 -28.10 15.78 -27.74
N ARG A 742 -29.13 15.09 -28.25
CA ARG A 742 -28.93 13.80 -28.93
C ARG A 742 -28.24 14.03 -30.30
N PRO A 743 -27.11 13.36 -30.58
CA PRO A 743 -26.44 13.47 -31.88
C PRO A 743 -27.34 13.00 -33.02
N SER A 744 -27.15 13.58 -34.20
CA SER A 744 -27.87 13.20 -35.41
C SER A 744 -27.64 11.72 -35.77
N PRO A 745 -28.52 11.07 -36.54
CA PRO A 745 -28.33 9.67 -36.94
C PRO A 745 -26.99 9.39 -37.63
N GLU A 746 -26.43 10.37 -38.34
CA GLU A 746 -25.11 10.29 -38.96
C GLU A 746 -23.97 10.41 -37.95
N GLN A 747 -24.11 11.31 -36.98
CA GLN A 747 -23.17 11.44 -35.86
C GLN A 747 -23.19 10.19 -34.97
N GLU A 748 -24.37 9.65 -34.64
CA GLU A 748 -24.51 8.39 -33.90
C GLU A 748 -23.87 7.22 -34.68
N LYS A 749 -24.10 7.13 -35.99
CA LYS A 749 -23.44 6.14 -36.87
C LYS A 749 -21.91 6.29 -36.88
N LYS A 750 -21.39 7.52 -36.90
CA LYS A 750 -19.94 7.82 -36.82
C LYS A 750 -19.37 7.41 -35.46
N LEU A 751 -20.06 7.72 -34.36
CA LEU A 751 -19.67 7.33 -33.01
C LEU A 751 -19.67 5.79 -32.87
N ARG A 752 -20.73 5.09 -33.28
CA ARG A 752 -20.76 3.61 -33.26
C ARG A 752 -19.64 2.98 -34.11
N ALA A 753 -19.28 3.59 -35.24
CA ALA A 753 -18.16 3.13 -36.09
C ALA A 753 -16.76 3.39 -35.49
N LEU A 754 -16.60 4.45 -34.69
CA LEU A 754 -15.38 4.72 -33.92
C LEU A 754 -15.29 3.83 -32.67
N ALA A 755 -16.39 3.65 -31.93
CA ALA A 755 -16.47 2.74 -30.79
C ALA A 755 -16.11 1.30 -31.18
N ALA A 756 -16.59 0.85 -32.35
CA ALA A 756 -16.25 -0.45 -32.92
C ALA A 756 -14.76 -0.65 -33.24
N LYS A 757 -13.91 0.40 -33.17
CA LYS A 757 -12.45 0.25 -33.26
C LYS A 757 -11.86 -0.44 -32.03
N LEU A 758 -12.49 -0.26 -30.87
CA LEU A 758 -12.11 -0.86 -29.58
C LEU A 758 -12.84 -2.17 -29.25
N ASN A 759 -13.68 -2.68 -30.17
CA ASN A 759 -14.28 -4.01 -30.07
C ASN A 759 -13.21 -5.08 -30.41
N GLY A 760 -12.30 -5.30 -29.46
CA GLY A 760 -11.11 -6.12 -29.64
C GLY A 760 -9.92 -5.36 -30.24
N HIS A 761 -8.76 -6.01 -30.24
CA HIS A 761 -7.46 -5.34 -30.31
C HIS A 761 -7.00 -4.98 -31.74
N LYS A 762 -7.73 -5.39 -32.79
CA LYS A 762 -7.26 -5.35 -34.20
C LYS A 762 -6.82 -3.95 -34.66
N HIS A 763 -7.56 -2.90 -34.29
CA HIS A 763 -7.24 -1.53 -34.68
C HIS A 763 -6.19 -0.90 -33.77
N VAL A 764 -6.21 -1.20 -32.47
CA VAL A 764 -5.26 -0.67 -31.47
C VAL A 764 -3.86 -1.25 -31.68
N VAL A 765 -3.75 -2.56 -31.88
CA VAL A 765 -2.49 -3.23 -32.22
C VAL A 765 -1.95 -2.73 -33.57
N ARG A 766 -2.82 -2.39 -34.54
CA ARG A 766 -2.37 -1.71 -35.76
C ARG A 766 -1.81 -0.32 -35.44
N LEU A 767 -2.57 0.53 -34.74
CA LEU A 767 -2.15 1.88 -34.39
C LEU A 767 -0.79 1.89 -33.67
N PHE A 768 -0.66 1.13 -32.58
CA PHE A 768 0.60 1.03 -31.83
C PHE A 768 1.76 0.48 -32.69
N ARG A 769 1.52 -0.48 -33.58
CA ARG A 769 2.54 -0.97 -34.53
C ARG A 769 3.00 0.13 -35.48
N ASP A 770 2.06 0.90 -36.00
CA ASP A 770 2.32 1.89 -37.04
C ASP A 770 3.13 3.06 -36.44
N ILE A 771 2.82 3.48 -35.20
CA ILE A 771 3.66 4.40 -34.41
C ILE A 771 5.04 3.80 -34.09
N CYS A 772 5.16 2.48 -33.84
CA CYS A 772 6.46 1.80 -33.62
C CYS A 772 7.41 1.80 -34.85
N HIS A 773 7.01 2.40 -35.97
CA HIS A 773 7.85 2.59 -37.15
C HIS A 773 8.34 4.05 -37.32
N GLU A 774 7.93 4.96 -36.45
CA GLU A 774 8.39 6.36 -36.44
C GLU A 774 9.74 6.50 -35.70
N TYR A 775 10.39 7.65 -35.90
CA TYR A 775 11.67 7.97 -35.26
C TYR A 775 11.46 8.57 -33.87
N PHE A 776 12.23 8.08 -32.89
CA PHE A 776 12.23 8.58 -31.52
C PHE A 776 13.68 8.83 -31.09
N PRO A 777 14.06 10.08 -30.78
CA PRO A 777 15.36 10.40 -30.15
C PRO A 777 15.36 9.98 -28.66
N SER A 778 16.42 10.35 -27.93
CA SER A 778 16.48 10.18 -26.46
C SER A 778 15.65 11.26 -25.76
N ASP A 779 14.32 11.07 -25.73
CA ASP A 779 13.33 12.06 -25.28
C ASP A 779 12.93 11.98 -23.80
N LYS A 780 13.67 11.20 -23.01
CA LYS A 780 13.30 10.81 -21.65
C LYS A 780 13.90 11.72 -20.57
N THR A 781 13.04 12.28 -19.73
CA THR A 781 13.40 13.08 -18.55
C THR A 781 13.59 12.21 -17.30
N GLU A 782 14.06 12.85 -16.22
CA GLU A 782 13.92 12.34 -14.85
C GLU A 782 12.44 12.15 -14.45
N ASP A 783 12.17 11.42 -13.36
CA ASP A 783 10.82 11.12 -12.86
C ASP A 783 10.21 12.36 -12.17
N LYS A 784 9.34 13.08 -12.88
CA LYS A 784 8.69 14.35 -12.46
C LYS A 784 7.73 14.24 -11.26
N ARG A 785 7.78 13.15 -10.50
CA ARG A 785 7.03 12.99 -9.24
C ARG A 785 7.83 13.60 -8.08
N PRO A 786 7.18 14.33 -7.15
CA PRO A 786 7.84 14.73 -5.90
C PRO A 786 8.39 13.50 -5.15
N GLU A 787 9.64 13.56 -4.70
CA GLU A 787 10.33 12.43 -4.03
C GLU A 787 9.55 11.85 -2.84
N LYS A 788 8.85 12.71 -2.11
CA LYS A 788 8.07 12.38 -0.91
C LYS A 788 6.62 12.01 -1.22
N GLY A 789 6.25 11.90 -2.50
CA GLY A 789 4.87 11.92 -2.96
C GLY A 789 4.25 13.33 -2.90
N TYR A 790 3.08 13.50 -3.49
CA TYR A 790 2.33 14.75 -3.35
C TYR A 790 1.63 14.78 -1.98
N ALA A 791 2.25 15.45 -1.02
CA ALA A 791 1.57 15.83 0.22
C ALA A 791 0.74 17.11 -0.06
N PRO A 792 -0.61 17.09 0.02
CA PRO A 792 -1.39 18.31 -0.12
C PRO A 792 -1.03 19.31 0.99
N CYS A 793 -0.91 20.59 0.64
CA CYS A 793 -0.58 21.66 1.57
C CYS A 793 -1.72 21.90 2.58
N SER A 794 -1.54 21.31 3.78
CA SER A 794 -2.42 21.41 4.95
C SER A 794 -3.89 21.01 4.70
N LEU A 795 -4.72 21.15 5.74
CA LEU A 795 -6.18 20.98 5.67
C LEU A 795 -6.90 22.30 5.39
N GLU A 796 -6.18 23.31 4.90
CA GLU A 796 -6.65 24.69 4.71
C GLU A 796 -6.56 25.15 3.23
N THR A 797 -5.97 24.35 2.35
CA THR A 797 -6.07 24.57 0.89
C THR A 797 -7.39 23.97 0.38
N PRO A 798 -8.30 24.75 -0.24
CA PRO A 798 -9.58 24.23 -0.73
C PRO A 798 -9.42 23.12 -1.76
N GLN A 799 -10.31 22.13 -1.74
CA GLN A 799 -10.45 21.22 -2.87
C GLN A 799 -11.12 21.96 -4.03
N LEU A 800 -10.64 21.73 -5.26
CA LEU A 800 -11.07 22.45 -6.46
C LEU A 800 -12.56 22.25 -6.85
N SER A 801 -13.31 21.48 -6.06
CA SER A 801 -14.77 21.39 -6.06
C SER A 801 -15.49 22.67 -5.62
N GLU A 802 -14.80 23.65 -5.05
CA GLU A 802 -15.41 24.89 -4.50
C GLU A 802 -15.27 26.13 -5.41
N ILE A 803 -14.63 26.01 -6.58
CA ILE A 803 -14.50 27.14 -7.54
C ILE A 803 -15.71 27.17 -8.49
N SER A 804 -16.72 27.97 -8.13
CA SER A 804 -17.84 28.29 -9.03
C SER A 804 -17.44 29.40 -10.02
N GLY A 805 -17.66 29.16 -11.32
CA GLY A 805 -17.20 30.07 -12.36
C GLY A 805 -17.88 29.88 -13.72
N PHE A 806 -19.18 30.15 -13.79
CA PHE A 806 -19.86 30.47 -15.05
C PHE A 806 -20.46 31.87 -14.92
N SER A 807 -20.03 32.79 -15.80
CA SER A 807 -20.56 34.14 -15.92
C SER A 807 -21.87 34.12 -16.68
N ASP A 808 -22.92 34.75 -16.14
CA ASP A 808 -24.08 35.16 -16.93
C ASP A 808 -23.90 36.60 -17.43
N PHE A 809 -24.65 36.98 -18.46
CA PHE A 809 -24.46 38.23 -19.18
C PHE A 809 -25.03 39.45 -18.43
N GLY A 810 -24.34 40.59 -18.56
CA GLY A 810 -24.75 41.83 -17.90
C GLY A 810 -25.87 42.58 -18.63
N LEU A 811 -26.60 43.40 -17.86
CA LEU A 811 -27.40 44.53 -18.33
C LEU A 811 -27.15 45.73 -17.41
N GLU A 812 -27.27 46.93 -17.96
CA GLU A 812 -26.79 48.19 -17.39
C GLU A 812 -27.86 48.90 -16.55
N SER A 813 -27.43 49.57 -15.47
CA SER A 813 -28.03 50.82 -14.97
C SER A 813 -27.10 51.48 -13.95
N GLU A 814 -26.77 52.77 -14.14
CA GLU A 814 -25.87 53.55 -13.29
C GLU A 814 -26.58 54.18 -12.08
N ASP A 815 -25.94 54.16 -10.89
CA ASP A 815 -25.82 55.25 -9.90
C ASP A 815 -27.09 55.97 -9.32
N PRO A 816 -26.99 56.83 -8.26
CA PRO A 816 -25.80 57.38 -7.61
C PRO A 816 -25.74 57.36 -6.06
N GLU A 817 -24.56 57.76 -5.55
CA GLU A 817 -24.30 58.54 -4.31
C GLU A 817 -24.52 57.93 -2.90
N GLY A 818 -23.71 58.46 -1.94
CA GLY A 818 -23.87 58.31 -0.49
C GLY A 818 -22.77 57.48 0.20
N GLY A 819 -21.85 58.16 0.91
CA GLY A 819 -20.78 57.49 1.67
C GLY A 819 -20.62 58.01 3.10
N GLY A 820 -19.80 57.33 3.90
CA GLY A 820 -19.31 57.83 5.20
C GLY A 820 -19.36 56.81 6.35
N ALA A 821 -18.18 56.59 6.95
CA ALA A 821 -17.85 56.34 8.38
C ALA A 821 -18.76 55.51 9.33
N ALA A 822 -18.28 55.00 10.48
CA ALA A 822 -17.03 54.34 10.90
C ALA A 822 -17.09 54.15 12.44
N GLN A 823 -16.73 52.96 12.96
CA GLN A 823 -16.32 52.71 14.37
C GLN A 823 -17.39 53.04 15.46
N SER A 824 -17.28 52.60 16.72
CA SER A 824 -16.54 51.51 17.39
C SER A 824 -17.32 51.08 18.66
N ASP A 825 -16.91 49.97 19.31
CA ASP A 825 -16.55 49.92 20.75
C ASP A 825 -16.63 48.48 21.34
N GLY A 826 -15.85 48.26 22.41
CA GLY A 826 -15.90 47.10 23.31
C GLY A 826 -15.84 47.59 24.77
N PRO A 827 -15.16 46.93 25.72
CA PRO A 827 -14.58 45.58 25.70
C PRO A 827 -14.81 44.77 27.02
N GLU A 828 -14.24 43.54 27.09
CA GLU A 828 -13.79 42.84 28.33
C GLU A 828 -14.81 42.40 29.42
N PRO A 829 -14.42 41.55 30.43
CA PRO A 829 -13.30 40.58 30.51
C PRO A 829 -13.71 39.15 30.99
N THR A 830 -12.71 38.28 31.23
CA THR A 830 -12.74 36.92 31.85
C THR A 830 -12.76 36.99 33.42
N PRO A 831 -12.61 35.91 34.27
CA PRO A 831 -12.32 34.47 34.04
C PRO A 831 -12.98 33.42 35.02
N ASN A 832 -12.50 32.16 34.93
CA ASN A 832 -12.26 31.14 36.01
C ASN A 832 -13.36 30.22 36.63
N ALA A 833 -13.02 28.91 36.57
CA ALA A 833 -12.90 27.89 37.64
C ALA A 833 -14.10 27.33 38.45
N ASP A 834 -14.27 26.00 38.29
CA ASP A 834 -14.51 24.90 39.26
C ASP A 834 -15.36 25.01 40.55
N SER A 835 -16.04 23.87 40.78
CA SER A 835 -16.40 23.22 42.06
C SER A 835 -17.76 23.50 42.74
N ASP A 836 -18.26 22.39 43.31
CA ASP A 836 -19.57 22.16 43.96
C ASP A 836 -19.90 23.02 45.19
N GLY A 837 -21.19 23.02 45.57
CA GLY A 837 -21.61 23.21 46.97
C GLY A 837 -22.75 24.21 47.19
N LYS A 838 -23.86 23.75 47.80
CA LYS A 838 -24.99 24.61 48.18
C LYS A 838 -24.90 25.11 49.63
N SER A 839 -25.42 26.33 49.84
CA SER A 839 -26.11 26.82 51.07
C SER A 839 -25.28 26.95 52.38
N ASP A 840 -25.53 27.91 53.29
CA ASP A 840 -26.48 29.05 53.30
C ASP A 840 -25.91 30.28 54.06
N ARG A 841 -26.72 31.34 54.22
CA ARG A 841 -26.41 32.71 54.67
C ARG A 841 -25.94 32.89 56.13
N GLY A 842 -25.16 33.96 56.36
CA GLY A 842 -25.01 34.65 57.65
C GLY A 842 -24.17 35.94 57.55
N HIS A 843 -24.69 37.10 57.99
CA HIS A 843 -24.00 38.41 57.94
C HIS A 843 -23.40 38.84 59.31
N GLY A 844 -22.31 39.64 59.31
CA GLY A 844 -21.66 40.10 60.56
C GLY A 844 -20.54 41.16 60.47
N THR A 845 -20.75 42.26 59.72
CA THR A 845 -20.14 43.63 59.84
C THR A 845 -18.82 43.94 60.61
N LEU A 846 -17.91 44.66 59.92
CA LEU A 846 -17.00 45.77 60.38
C LEU A 846 -15.70 45.44 61.19
N PRO A 847 -14.69 46.36 61.33
CA PRO A 847 -13.97 47.05 60.24
C PRO A 847 -12.42 47.30 60.43
N VAL A 848 -11.74 47.56 59.30
CA VAL A 848 -10.57 48.45 59.00
C VAL A 848 -9.67 49.03 60.13
N VAL A 849 -8.34 48.97 59.93
CA VAL A 849 -7.33 49.92 60.47
C VAL A 849 -6.21 50.28 59.45
N LEU A 850 -6.26 51.54 58.95
CA LEU A 850 -5.20 52.50 58.56
C LEU A 850 -3.95 52.18 57.66
N MET A 851 -3.59 53.20 56.86
CA MET A 851 -2.29 53.45 56.17
C MET A 851 -1.46 54.48 57.01
N PRO A 852 -0.62 55.46 56.55
CA PRO A 852 -0.25 56.05 55.22
C PRO A 852 1.28 55.91 54.90
N ALA A 853 2.00 56.64 54.02
CA ALA A 853 1.83 57.95 53.36
C ALA A 853 2.68 58.03 52.04
N GLN A 854 2.17 58.65 50.95
CA GLN A 854 2.46 60.04 50.45
C GLN A 854 3.82 60.21 49.71
N ASP A 855 3.98 61.00 48.63
CA ASP A 855 3.06 61.87 47.85
C ASP A 855 3.60 62.19 46.44
N ASN A 856 2.71 62.62 45.53
CA ASN A 856 2.89 63.56 44.38
C ASN A 856 3.90 63.29 43.23
N ASP A 857 3.73 63.81 42.00
CA ASP A 857 2.53 64.13 41.18
C ASP A 857 3.00 64.48 39.73
N GLY A 858 2.11 64.47 38.71
CA GLY A 858 2.31 65.26 37.48
C GLY A 858 2.18 64.62 36.07
N TYR A 859 1.03 64.88 35.43
CA TYR A 859 0.80 65.19 33.99
C TYR A 859 1.00 64.19 32.81
N TYR A 860 -0.12 64.00 32.09
CA TYR A 860 -0.37 63.70 30.66
C TYR A 860 0.80 63.71 29.64
N ASP A 861 0.83 62.68 28.75
CA ASP A 861 0.21 62.77 27.41
C ASP A 861 -0.11 61.35 26.84
N GLY A 862 -0.80 61.27 25.69
CA GLY A 862 -1.46 60.07 25.16
C GLY A 862 -0.57 58.99 24.48
N PRO A 863 -1.09 57.75 24.32
CA PRO A 863 -0.30 56.59 23.87
C PRO A 863 -0.09 56.54 22.35
N ARG A 864 1.12 56.13 21.93
CA ARG A 864 1.44 55.66 20.56
C ARG A 864 1.87 54.19 20.59
N SER A 865 1.44 53.43 19.58
CA SER A 865 1.62 51.97 19.49
C SER A 865 3.08 51.54 19.29
N PRO A 866 3.58 50.52 20.02
CA PRO A 866 4.89 49.91 19.77
C PRO A 866 4.82 48.77 18.70
N PRO A 867 5.92 48.51 17.95
CA PRO A 867 5.99 47.47 16.92
C PRO A 867 6.45 46.08 17.44
N PRO A 868 6.28 44.99 16.67
CA PRO A 868 6.62 43.62 17.09
C PRO A 868 8.08 43.20 16.81
N CYS A 869 8.77 42.66 17.82
CA CYS A 869 10.02 41.88 17.74
C CYS A 869 10.38 41.32 19.14
N PRO A 870 11.41 40.44 19.31
CA PRO A 870 12.31 39.85 18.32
C PRO A 870 12.34 38.29 18.32
N SER A 871 13.13 37.68 17.43
CA SER A 871 13.37 36.22 17.39
C SER A 871 14.86 35.86 17.27
N ARG A 872 15.38 35.04 18.19
CA ARG A 872 16.63 34.21 18.09
C ARG A 872 16.84 33.44 19.43
N PRO A 873 17.79 32.48 19.56
CA PRO A 873 18.88 32.12 18.63
C PRO A 873 18.85 30.69 18.07
N LYS A 874 19.18 30.55 16.78
CA LYS A 874 19.79 29.32 16.24
C LYS A 874 21.27 29.27 16.64
N ARG A 875 21.81 28.07 16.88
CA ARG A 875 23.27 27.83 16.98
C ARG A 875 23.84 27.63 15.57
N VAL A 876 25.03 28.18 15.32
CA VAL A 876 25.74 28.11 14.03
C VAL A 876 26.71 26.91 14.02
N ARG A 877 26.81 26.25 12.86
CA ARG A 877 28.03 25.57 12.40
C ARG A 877 28.10 25.69 10.86
N GLU A 878 29.09 26.46 10.45
CA GLU A 878 29.67 26.63 9.10
C GLU A 878 31.20 26.44 9.35
N ASP A 879 32.07 26.04 8.43
CA ASP A 879 31.88 25.40 7.11
C ASP A 879 33.19 24.68 6.73
N ASP A 880 33.22 24.01 5.58
CA ASP A 880 34.41 23.37 5.01
C ASP A 880 35.49 24.37 4.55
N VAL A 881 36.77 23.99 4.66
CA VAL A 881 37.87 24.61 3.91
C VAL A 881 38.82 23.51 3.42
N ALA A 882 38.94 23.35 2.11
CA ALA A 882 39.93 22.48 1.47
C ALA A 882 41.27 23.22 1.27
N PRO A 883 42.39 22.48 1.28
CA PRO A 883 43.56 22.89 0.50
C PRO A 883 44.09 21.77 -0.41
N SER A 884 44.65 22.18 -1.55
CA SER A 884 45.30 21.32 -2.54
C SER A 884 46.80 21.14 -2.30
N ASP A 885 47.33 20.08 -2.92
CA ASP A 885 48.71 19.89 -3.39
C ASP A 885 49.94 19.87 -2.46
N LEU A 886 50.74 18.83 -2.70
CA LEU A 886 52.22 18.80 -2.67
C LEU A 886 52.94 19.23 -1.38
N GLY A 887 53.14 18.25 -0.48
CA GLY A 887 54.08 18.35 0.65
C GLY A 887 54.77 17.01 0.96
N THR A 888 55.95 16.77 0.38
CA THR A 888 56.74 15.55 0.66
C THR A 888 57.49 15.61 1.99
N SER A 889 57.37 14.59 2.85
CA SER A 889 58.54 13.99 3.54
C SER A 889 58.24 12.77 4.42
N GLU A 890 59.34 12.07 4.69
CA GLU A 890 59.56 10.74 5.26
C GLU A 890 59.00 10.37 6.65
N LYS A 891 58.64 9.08 6.77
CA LYS A 891 59.10 8.11 7.80
C LYS A 891 59.30 8.60 9.26
N ARG A 892 58.38 8.20 10.15
CA ARG A 892 58.60 7.27 11.30
C ARG A 892 57.26 7.13 12.06
N ASN A 893 56.67 5.95 12.29
CA ASN A 893 57.14 4.70 12.93
C ASN A 893 57.09 4.76 14.47
N ARG A 894 56.40 3.78 15.09
CA ARG A 894 55.97 3.66 16.51
C ARG A 894 54.76 4.52 16.92
N ASN A 895 53.80 4.04 17.72
CA ASN A 895 53.61 2.69 18.33
C ASN A 895 52.22 2.15 17.99
#